data_AF-A0A929A2R7-F1
#
_entry.id   AF-A0A929A2R7-F1
#
_cell.length_a   1.000
_cell.length_b   1.000
_cell.length_c   1.000
_cell.angle_alpha   90.00
_cell.angle_beta   90.00
_cell.angle_gamma   90.00
#
_symmetry.space_group_name_H-M   'P 1'
#
loop_
_entity.id
_entity.type
_entity.pdbx_description
1 polymer ?
#
loop_
_entity_poly.entity_id
_entity_poly.type
_entity_poly.pdbx_seq_one_letter_code
_entity_poly.pdbx_strand_id
1 'polypeptide(L)'
;MEPAVLSRFWESLSGVFTLNGDTFAGVMLLPNGSVFALFVVLMAGLALEVGQAVILFVNQVRPIRFVFSLLINAVLFTFGFLFLGLSTWLITLLPWTVSVSFVALLRVLGISYAPLLFGFLGALPYLGSPLLTVLSIWHLLAMVVGFGAIAQVSLAASVWYVLIGWVVLQVLQRVIGQPIANLGRFVANQVAGVELVRNRQELLELMRSRMNLSDSPLLQVSEGLVLPDAQQLILDARQRVGEAIQELERQGDAIAIDFSLRTITPNADATAVLRDEDRRGGWVRVALALIGMGLLAYVIVVLLDPAREALLNQYAGMPKLIRFLFDLAWIGVVAIAFAGLLAPLETLGWWAGWYNDEVDTTINVGQLATPTVDPENTSRYIIYLDGISQSTKEYLPDVENFLAQLTPRLPKDIALIRGLVGYSVLNNPLDEDRPLAFLWQLADKLRLTRPSSLLGKLINLRNLLIVGVSSDKRYGPIYNRGIAQVMHNSLIRNGYQPGSGVPVTLIGFSGGGQMACASAPFLRRAVGAPIDVISLGGVISANNNFLKLEHLYHLVGRKDSVERLGPILFPGRWKLLPLSFWNRAKRLGKISFVSLGPTVGHQLPGGIMDPAARLEDGRSHLQQTLDLVEKIVQGKLLKASDRLPKQQSHYDHFKQLPFNQHDYYPLNQSIDRRWYCPIAPWMGRLILPRLEERSQLNGIWMEVHHAPVGYESLIGTQVILRWVDDLFVQRLVAAVTRDVHFSAEAEYTSTYGGLVHPTRLNHWQQVDPLESLAGSHPVDDVIVKLEGDVQVESGNPTVLSIYSTPVQITGRYYGLIQFIAPEGEAAYRVRHFNRETRQFDGWEETVQVPPVQTALDGGYAPSTTDKIEQSPLNRQGWYIYGAKDIEGRFVVQALAPRSLFQLQPDQVQVGRQEGYRYIRQEAWTDLEERKGTVQSVYIVPEPAPETPLPEAQSKSDIAQNWQEGDRALLLHTYGGIDGNHKEAAAKSPIFFGHFAYGSAMVIREPLTDELRFDIQYYQVYTHNTDGLIAGTLHWSRYMGDRQFGWAGSRPVCDILVKLDAFTEEYNTQSIVSSPLLLMMGQLQAMTARYRIGDGTGGTYVGPANNCSQDSNQALFNSLRRIQQSIETVDPENLQQWLATHPEKAERYRQLVRLRNALEGELQTFGRLRTDWENNEYNLGSTLEDAPLRNLLVGIGSWRTLLPRKASDTIMRVFLQYNAAAWVLCTNQIGGDDPDIEAIAPMTL
;
A
#
# COMPACT_ATOMS: atom_id res chain seq x y z
N MET A 1 -43.60 -30.32 -28.66
CA MET A 1 -43.28 -31.49 -27.79
C MET A 1 -44.60 -32.08 -27.33
N GLU A 2 -44.80 -33.40 -27.42
CA GLU A 2 -45.96 -34.05 -26.81
C GLU A 2 -45.97 -33.83 -25.28
N PRO A 3 -47.14 -33.70 -24.63
CA PRO A 3 -47.25 -33.50 -23.18
C PRO A 3 -46.53 -34.57 -22.33
N ALA A 4 -46.46 -35.81 -22.85
CA ALA A 4 -45.76 -36.93 -22.22
C ALA A 4 -44.23 -36.81 -22.26
N VAL A 5 -43.68 -36.05 -23.22
CA VAL A 5 -42.23 -35.81 -23.32
C VAL A 5 -41.81 -34.66 -22.40
N LEU A 6 -42.67 -33.65 -22.26
CA LEU A 6 -42.41 -32.50 -21.38
C LEU A 6 -42.46 -32.88 -19.88
N SER A 7 -43.38 -33.76 -19.49
CA SER A 7 -43.46 -34.29 -18.11
C SER A 7 -42.22 -35.12 -17.74
N ARG A 8 -41.79 -36.03 -18.62
CA ARG A 8 -40.55 -36.82 -18.43
C ARG A 8 -39.28 -35.96 -18.42
N PHE A 9 -39.29 -34.85 -19.14
CA PHE A 9 -38.20 -33.85 -19.14
C PHE A 9 -38.08 -33.22 -17.74
N TRP A 10 -39.19 -32.80 -17.14
CA TRP A 10 -39.19 -32.20 -15.81
C TRP A 10 -38.87 -33.19 -14.68
N GLU A 11 -39.40 -34.42 -14.75
CA GLU A 11 -39.04 -35.50 -13.80
C GLU A 11 -37.53 -35.79 -13.79
N SER A 12 -36.91 -35.83 -14.98
CA SER A 12 -35.47 -36.07 -15.12
C SER A 12 -34.64 -34.91 -14.54
N LEU A 13 -35.08 -33.66 -14.73
CA LEU A 13 -34.41 -32.48 -14.16
C LEU A 13 -34.54 -32.44 -12.64
N SER A 14 -35.74 -32.72 -12.09
CA SER A 14 -36.00 -32.78 -10.65
C SER A 14 -35.09 -33.80 -9.94
N GLY A 15 -34.93 -34.99 -10.53
CA GLY A 15 -34.04 -36.00 -9.99
C GLY A 15 -32.55 -35.60 -9.98
N VAL A 16 -32.10 -34.80 -10.96
CA VAL A 16 -30.75 -34.21 -10.95
C VAL A 16 -30.59 -33.18 -9.82
N PHE A 17 -31.60 -32.36 -9.55
CA PHE A 17 -31.56 -31.40 -8.43
C PHE A 17 -31.47 -32.08 -7.07
N THR A 18 -32.15 -33.23 -6.91
CA THR A 18 -32.08 -34.05 -5.69
C THR A 18 -30.86 -34.97 -5.62
N LEU A 19 -29.97 -34.95 -6.63
CA LEU A 19 -28.80 -35.82 -6.74
C LEU A 19 -29.16 -37.32 -6.62
N ASN A 20 -30.30 -37.72 -7.21
CA ASN A 20 -30.75 -39.10 -7.20
C ASN A 20 -30.06 -39.94 -8.30
N GLY A 21 -29.26 -40.93 -7.90
CA GLY A 21 -28.55 -41.83 -8.81
C GLY A 21 -29.46 -42.62 -9.77
N ASP A 22 -30.67 -42.99 -9.34
CA ASP A 22 -31.63 -43.74 -10.15
C ASP A 22 -32.15 -42.89 -11.32
N THR A 23 -32.25 -41.57 -11.15
CA THR A 23 -32.63 -40.65 -12.22
C THR A 23 -31.55 -40.62 -13.30
N PHE A 24 -30.27 -40.58 -12.94
CA PHE A 24 -29.17 -40.62 -13.91
C PHE A 24 -29.13 -41.94 -14.69
N ALA A 25 -29.45 -43.06 -14.03
CA ALA A 25 -29.61 -44.35 -14.71
C ALA A 25 -30.83 -44.38 -15.65
N GLY A 26 -31.96 -43.79 -15.23
CA GLY A 26 -33.20 -43.70 -16.02
C GLY A 26 -33.06 -42.92 -17.33
N VAL A 27 -32.15 -41.92 -17.38
CA VAL A 27 -31.87 -41.14 -18.60
C VAL A 27 -31.31 -42.01 -19.73
N MET A 28 -30.73 -43.17 -19.43
CA MET A 28 -30.27 -44.12 -20.45
C MET A 28 -31.41 -44.76 -21.25
N LEU A 29 -32.60 -44.85 -20.65
CA LEU A 29 -33.79 -45.51 -21.21
C LEU A 29 -34.64 -44.56 -22.08
N LEU A 30 -34.28 -43.27 -22.16
CA LEU A 30 -35.00 -42.30 -22.97
C LEU A 30 -34.68 -42.48 -24.47
N PRO A 31 -35.70 -42.64 -25.36
CA PRO A 31 -35.51 -42.87 -26.79
C PRO A 31 -34.64 -41.83 -27.51
N ASN A 32 -34.55 -40.60 -26.97
CA ASN A 32 -33.77 -39.48 -27.50
C ASN A 32 -32.79 -38.87 -26.46
N GLY A 33 -32.29 -39.66 -25.50
CA GLY A 33 -31.50 -39.18 -24.36
C GLY A 33 -30.27 -38.33 -24.72
N SER A 34 -29.60 -38.60 -25.85
CA SER A 34 -28.43 -37.81 -26.29
C SER A 34 -28.78 -36.41 -26.78
N VAL A 35 -29.87 -36.28 -27.55
CA VAL A 35 -30.38 -34.98 -28.03
C VAL A 35 -30.86 -34.15 -26.84
N PHE A 36 -31.52 -34.81 -25.89
CA PHE A 36 -31.96 -34.20 -24.64
C PHE A 36 -30.78 -33.66 -23.81
N ALA A 37 -29.73 -34.46 -23.60
CA ALA A 37 -28.54 -34.03 -22.87
C ALA A 37 -27.83 -32.84 -23.56
N LEU A 38 -27.69 -32.87 -24.89
CA LEU A 38 -27.11 -31.78 -25.66
C LEU A 38 -27.95 -30.48 -25.55
N PHE A 39 -29.27 -30.61 -25.58
CA PHE A 39 -30.18 -29.47 -25.42
C PHE A 39 -30.06 -28.83 -24.04
N VAL A 40 -29.95 -29.64 -22.97
CA VAL A 40 -29.72 -29.14 -21.61
C VAL A 40 -28.40 -28.36 -21.53
N VAL A 41 -27.32 -28.90 -22.10
CA VAL A 41 -26.02 -28.22 -22.14
C VAL A 41 -26.08 -26.91 -22.93
N LEU A 42 -26.73 -26.89 -24.09
CA LEU A 42 -26.87 -25.69 -24.91
C LEU A 42 -27.65 -24.59 -24.18
N MET A 43 -28.77 -24.96 -23.55
CA MET A 43 -29.60 -24.04 -22.78
C MET A 43 -28.89 -23.55 -21.51
N ALA A 44 -28.12 -24.41 -20.86
CA ALA A 44 -27.29 -24.04 -19.71
C ALA A 44 -26.17 -23.06 -20.12
N GLY A 45 -25.53 -23.30 -21.27
CA GLY A 45 -24.56 -22.39 -21.87
C GLY A 45 -25.18 -21.03 -22.16
N LEU A 46 -26.35 -20.99 -22.81
CA LEU A 46 -27.07 -19.75 -23.09
C LEU A 46 -27.47 -19.01 -21.80
N ALA A 47 -27.98 -19.72 -20.80
CA ALA A 47 -28.35 -19.14 -19.52
C ALA A 47 -27.12 -18.55 -18.79
N LEU A 48 -25.99 -19.25 -18.80
CA LEU A 48 -24.75 -18.77 -18.21
C LEU A 48 -24.21 -17.52 -18.92
N GLU A 49 -24.26 -17.51 -20.25
CA GLU A 49 -23.87 -16.34 -21.07
C GLU A 49 -24.77 -15.13 -20.79
N VAL A 50 -26.08 -15.34 -20.61
CA VAL A 50 -27.00 -14.27 -20.14
C VAL A 50 -26.58 -13.79 -18.74
N GLY A 51 -26.23 -14.70 -17.83
CA GLY A 51 -25.74 -14.38 -16.49
C GLY A 51 -24.43 -13.58 -16.48
N GLN A 52 -23.62 -13.68 -17.54
CA GLN A 52 -22.33 -13.01 -17.73
C GLN A 52 -22.36 -11.93 -18.81
N ALA A 53 -23.55 -11.57 -19.31
CA ALA A 53 -23.72 -10.67 -20.45
C ALA A 53 -23.11 -9.28 -20.26
N VAL A 54 -22.82 -8.87 -19.01
CA VAL A 54 -22.09 -7.65 -18.66
C VAL A 54 -20.81 -7.47 -19.49
N ILE A 55 -20.10 -8.55 -19.83
CA ILE A 55 -18.87 -8.48 -20.63
C ILE A 55 -19.15 -7.89 -22.02
N LEU A 56 -20.28 -8.28 -22.65
CA LEU A 56 -20.67 -7.78 -23.97
C LEU A 56 -21.07 -6.30 -23.90
N PHE A 57 -21.72 -5.88 -22.81
CA PHE A 57 -22.04 -4.46 -22.57
C PHE A 57 -20.78 -3.62 -22.35
N VAL A 58 -19.82 -4.11 -21.55
CA VAL A 58 -18.55 -3.41 -21.29
C VAL A 58 -17.79 -3.17 -22.58
N ASN A 59 -17.81 -4.15 -23.50
CA ASN A 59 -17.21 -4.06 -24.84
C ASN A 59 -18.09 -3.29 -25.86
N GLN A 60 -19.20 -2.67 -25.43
CA GLN A 60 -20.12 -1.87 -26.25
C GLN A 60 -20.63 -2.60 -27.50
N VAL A 61 -20.94 -3.89 -27.37
CA VAL A 61 -21.49 -4.68 -28.48
C VAL A 61 -22.88 -4.15 -28.87
N ARG A 62 -23.11 -3.93 -30.17
CA ARG A 62 -24.39 -3.42 -30.69
C ARG A 62 -25.55 -4.42 -30.43
N PRO A 63 -26.80 -3.96 -30.24
CA PRO A 63 -27.92 -4.82 -29.81
C PRO A 63 -28.16 -6.08 -30.67
N ILE A 64 -28.07 -5.99 -32.00
CA ILE A 64 -28.26 -7.16 -32.88
C ILE A 64 -27.10 -8.15 -32.73
N ARG A 65 -25.86 -7.65 -32.65
CA ARG A 65 -24.65 -8.46 -32.47
C ARG A 65 -24.60 -9.10 -31.08
N PHE A 66 -25.20 -8.46 -30.08
CA PHE A 66 -25.32 -8.98 -28.73
C PHE A 66 -26.08 -10.33 -28.71
N VAL A 67 -27.24 -10.42 -29.39
CA VAL A 67 -28.02 -11.67 -29.46
C VAL A 67 -27.22 -12.78 -30.16
N PHE A 68 -26.57 -12.48 -31.29
CA PHE A 68 -25.73 -13.45 -31.98
C PHE A 68 -24.50 -13.87 -31.16
N SER A 69 -23.94 -12.95 -30.36
CA SER A 69 -22.81 -13.23 -29.48
C SER A 69 -23.20 -14.21 -28.36
N LEU A 70 -24.40 -14.05 -27.77
CA LEU A 70 -24.92 -15.02 -26.80
C LEU A 70 -25.11 -16.41 -27.42
N LEU A 71 -25.70 -16.47 -28.62
CA LEU A 71 -25.94 -17.74 -29.32
C LEU A 71 -24.63 -18.45 -29.69
N ILE A 72 -23.66 -17.74 -30.25
CA ILE A 72 -22.39 -18.35 -30.66
C ILE A 72 -21.57 -18.81 -29.45
N ASN A 73 -21.57 -18.05 -28.34
CA ASN A 73 -20.88 -18.46 -27.13
C ASN A 73 -21.54 -19.70 -26.50
N ALA A 74 -22.88 -19.81 -26.53
CA ALA A 74 -23.58 -21.02 -26.07
C ALA A 74 -23.19 -22.26 -26.91
N VAL A 75 -22.99 -22.08 -28.22
CA VAL A 75 -22.48 -23.14 -29.11
C VAL A 75 -21.03 -23.51 -28.75
N LEU A 76 -20.15 -22.51 -28.56
CA LEU A 76 -18.76 -22.74 -28.14
C LEU A 76 -18.68 -23.43 -26.77
N PHE A 77 -19.56 -23.10 -25.84
CA PHE A 77 -19.70 -23.75 -24.55
C PHE A 77 -20.06 -25.24 -24.71
N THR A 78 -20.98 -25.55 -25.62
CA THR A 78 -21.38 -26.94 -25.93
C THR A 78 -20.20 -27.75 -26.49
N PHE A 79 -19.33 -27.16 -27.32
CA PHE A 79 -18.10 -27.82 -27.74
C PHE A 79 -17.16 -28.11 -26.57
N GLY A 80 -17.03 -27.18 -25.62
CA GLY A 80 -16.25 -27.39 -24.39
C GLY A 80 -16.75 -28.60 -23.58
N PHE A 81 -18.06 -28.78 -23.48
CA PHE A 81 -18.68 -29.97 -22.89
C PHE A 81 -18.30 -31.26 -23.63
N LEU A 82 -18.34 -31.27 -24.96
CA LEU A 82 -17.96 -32.46 -25.74
C LEU A 82 -16.50 -32.85 -25.49
N PHE A 83 -15.61 -31.87 -25.37
CA PHE A 83 -14.21 -32.10 -25.01
C PHE A 83 -14.04 -32.65 -23.58
N LEU A 84 -14.82 -32.15 -22.62
CA LEU A 84 -14.83 -32.70 -21.25
C LEU A 84 -15.33 -34.15 -21.22
N GLY A 85 -16.38 -34.46 -21.98
CA GLY A 85 -16.88 -35.81 -22.13
C GLY A 85 -15.84 -36.75 -22.75
N LEU A 86 -15.13 -36.28 -23.78
CA LEU A 86 -14.05 -37.02 -24.42
C LEU A 86 -12.86 -37.24 -23.47
N SER A 87 -12.40 -36.20 -22.76
CA SER A 87 -11.26 -36.33 -21.83
C SER A 87 -11.57 -37.28 -20.68
N THR A 88 -12.80 -37.24 -20.16
CA THR A 88 -13.25 -38.13 -19.09
C THR A 88 -13.38 -39.57 -19.60
N TRP A 89 -13.88 -39.77 -20.82
CA TRP A 89 -13.98 -41.09 -21.44
C TRP A 89 -12.63 -41.72 -21.71
N LEU A 90 -11.63 -40.95 -22.16
CA LEU A 90 -10.28 -41.49 -22.41
C LEU A 90 -9.66 -42.14 -21.17
N ILE A 91 -10.01 -41.67 -19.97
CA ILE A 91 -9.57 -42.27 -18.70
C ILE A 91 -10.23 -43.65 -18.47
N THR A 92 -11.49 -43.81 -18.89
CA THR A 92 -12.24 -45.07 -18.80
C THR A 92 -11.73 -46.17 -19.75
N LEU A 93 -10.76 -45.84 -20.61
CA LEU A 93 -10.10 -46.79 -21.53
C LEU A 93 -8.80 -47.36 -20.96
N LEU A 94 -8.32 -46.87 -19.82
CA LEU A 94 -7.08 -47.36 -19.20
C LEU A 94 -7.29 -48.76 -18.60
N PRO A 95 -6.26 -49.64 -18.60
CA PRO A 95 -6.40 -51.04 -18.18
C PRO A 95 -6.85 -51.24 -16.72
N TRP A 96 -6.66 -50.22 -15.88
CA TRP A 96 -6.94 -50.22 -14.44
C TRP A 96 -8.20 -49.45 -14.06
N THR A 97 -9.03 -49.07 -15.04
CA THR A 97 -10.22 -48.25 -14.82
C THR A 97 -11.51 -48.96 -15.23
N VAL A 98 -12.65 -48.36 -14.90
CA VAL A 98 -13.98 -48.86 -15.27
C VAL A 98 -14.33 -48.49 -16.70
N SER A 99 -14.77 -49.45 -17.51
CA SER A 99 -15.17 -49.21 -18.90
C SER A 99 -16.58 -48.65 -18.97
N VAL A 100 -16.73 -47.42 -19.48
CA VAL A 100 -18.03 -46.77 -19.64
C VAL A 100 -18.24 -46.41 -21.11
N SER A 101 -19.46 -46.64 -21.62
CA SER A 101 -19.81 -46.21 -22.98
C SER A 101 -19.72 -44.69 -23.13
N PHE A 102 -19.07 -44.21 -24.18
CA PHE A 102 -18.95 -42.78 -24.47
C PHE A 102 -20.32 -42.09 -24.56
N VAL A 103 -21.30 -42.76 -25.18
CA VAL A 103 -22.67 -42.22 -25.32
C VAL A 103 -23.38 -42.16 -23.96
N ALA A 104 -23.19 -43.16 -23.10
CA ALA A 104 -23.76 -43.16 -21.75
C ALA A 104 -23.15 -42.04 -20.90
N LEU A 105 -21.83 -41.85 -20.99
CA LEU A 105 -21.12 -40.79 -20.29
C LEU A 105 -21.58 -39.40 -20.75
N LEU A 106 -21.72 -39.17 -22.07
CA LEU A 106 -22.23 -37.89 -22.59
C LEU A 106 -23.66 -37.59 -22.15
N ARG A 107 -24.55 -38.60 -22.08
CA ARG A 107 -25.92 -38.41 -21.62
C ARG A 107 -25.98 -37.97 -20.15
N VAL A 108 -25.19 -38.63 -19.29
CA VAL A 108 -25.13 -38.34 -17.85
C VAL A 108 -24.42 -37.03 -17.56
N LEU A 109 -23.25 -36.81 -18.15
CA LEU A 109 -22.55 -35.55 -17.98
C LEU A 109 -23.37 -34.40 -18.54
N GLY A 110 -24.07 -34.57 -19.67
CA GLY A 110 -24.89 -33.50 -20.24
C GLY A 110 -26.09 -33.13 -19.38
N ILE A 111 -26.82 -34.11 -18.81
CA ILE A 111 -27.94 -33.79 -17.91
C ILE A 111 -27.48 -33.19 -16.57
N SER A 112 -26.24 -33.47 -16.15
CA SER A 112 -25.67 -32.85 -14.95
C SER A 112 -25.49 -31.33 -15.06
N TYR A 113 -25.60 -30.73 -16.25
CA TYR A 113 -25.63 -29.27 -16.46
C TYR A 113 -26.99 -28.65 -16.10
N ALA A 114 -28.01 -29.44 -15.75
CA ALA A 114 -29.32 -28.95 -15.36
C ALA A 114 -29.30 -27.79 -14.33
N PRO A 115 -28.45 -27.78 -13.28
CA PRO A 115 -28.39 -26.64 -12.36
C PRO A 115 -28.01 -25.33 -13.05
N LEU A 116 -27.19 -25.38 -14.09
CA LEU A 116 -26.74 -24.21 -14.84
C LEU A 116 -27.81 -23.65 -15.79
N LEU A 117 -28.96 -24.31 -15.95
CA LEU A 117 -30.15 -23.69 -16.59
C LEU A 117 -30.61 -22.44 -15.83
N PHE A 118 -30.33 -22.37 -14.52
CA PHE A 118 -30.54 -21.19 -13.70
C PHE A 118 -29.41 -20.17 -13.78
N GLY A 119 -28.43 -20.37 -14.67
CA GLY A 119 -27.27 -19.49 -14.86
C GLY A 119 -27.63 -18.05 -15.18
N PHE A 120 -28.83 -17.81 -15.75
CA PHE A 120 -29.32 -16.47 -16.04
C PHE A 120 -29.53 -15.63 -14.76
N LEU A 121 -29.82 -16.27 -13.61
CA LEU A 121 -29.87 -15.60 -12.30
C LEU A 121 -28.51 -15.02 -11.89
N GLY A 122 -27.44 -15.44 -12.56
CA GLY A 122 -26.14 -14.79 -12.47
C GLY A 122 -26.19 -13.31 -12.79
N ALA A 123 -27.10 -12.85 -13.65
CA ALA A 123 -27.23 -11.43 -13.98
C ALA A 123 -27.92 -10.61 -12.87
N LEU A 124 -28.41 -11.24 -11.80
CA LEU A 124 -28.96 -10.52 -10.66
C LEU A 124 -27.86 -9.68 -9.98
N PRO A 125 -28.13 -8.39 -9.71
CA PRO A 125 -27.21 -7.54 -8.98
C PRO A 125 -26.89 -8.10 -7.60
N TYR A 126 -25.61 -8.13 -7.27
CA TYR A 126 -25.03 -8.60 -6.01
C TYR A 126 -25.18 -10.11 -5.73
N LEU A 127 -26.41 -10.64 -5.77
CA LEU A 127 -26.73 -12.05 -5.48
C LEU A 127 -26.32 -13.02 -6.60
N GLY A 128 -26.19 -12.54 -7.84
CA GLY A 128 -25.94 -13.40 -8.99
C GLY A 128 -24.61 -14.17 -8.93
N SER A 129 -23.53 -13.55 -8.46
CA SER A 129 -22.23 -14.23 -8.36
C SER A 129 -22.20 -15.36 -7.29
N PRO A 130 -22.70 -15.14 -6.07
CA PRO A 130 -22.92 -16.23 -5.11
C PRO A 130 -23.82 -17.34 -5.67
N LEU A 131 -24.94 -17.00 -6.32
CA LEU A 131 -25.84 -17.99 -6.92
C LEU A 131 -25.13 -18.83 -7.99
N LEU A 132 -24.39 -18.21 -8.91
CA LEU A 132 -23.59 -18.92 -9.90
C LEU A 132 -22.57 -19.88 -9.27
N THR A 133 -21.98 -19.48 -8.14
CA THR A 133 -21.03 -20.32 -7.40
C THR A 133 -21.74 -21.57 -6.85
N VAL A 134 -22.91 -21.38 -6.21
CA VAL A 134 -23.73 -22.48 -5.70
C VAL A 134 -24.16 -23.41 -6.83
N LEU A 135 -24.66 -22.86 -7.94
CA LEU A 135 -25.09 -23.66 -9.11
C LEU A 135 -23.92 -24.42 -9.74
N SER A 136 -22.72 -23.84 -9.78
CA SER A 136 -21.51 -24.50 -10.29
C SER A 136 -21.05 -25.64 -9.39
N ILE A 137 -21.12 -25.45 -8.06
CA ILE A 137 -20.85 -26.52 -7.08
C ILE A 137 -21.88 -27.63 -7.24
N TRP A 138 -23.16 -27.29 -7.37
CA TRP A 138 -24.24 -28.27 -7.54
C TRP A 138 -24.09 -29.06 -8.84
N HIS A 139 -23.71 -28.39 -9.93
CA HIS A 139 -23.35 -29.03 -11.20
C HIS A 139 -22.19 -30.03 -11.05
N LEU A 140 -21.13 -29.66 -10.32
CA LEU A 140 -20.01 -30.57 -10.05
C LEU A 140 -20.47 -31.80 -9.26
N LEU A 141 -21.30 -31.62 -8.23
CA LEU A 141 -21.86 -32.73 -7.47
C LEU A 141 -22.73 -33.64 -8.35
N ALA A 142 -23.55 -33.05 -9.24
CA ALA A 142 -24.37 -33.79 -10.19
C ALA A 142 -23.51 -34.61 -11.18
N MET A 143 -22.38 -34.09 -11.64
CA MET A 143 -21.42 -34.86 -12.47
C MET A 143 -20.87 -36.07 -11.73
N VAL A 144 -20.45 -35.89 -10.47
CA VAL A 144 -19.87 -36.95 -9.63
C VAL A 144 -20.88 -38.05 -9.35
N VAL A 145 -22.10 -37.69 -8.94
CA VAL A 145 -23.18 -38.64 -8.66
C VAL A 145 -23.61 -39.36 -9.94
N GLY A 146 -23.77 -38.61 -11.04
CA GLY A 146 -24.12 -39.18 -12.33
C GLY A 146 -23.09 -40.19 -12.82
N PHE A 147 -21.79 -39.85 -12.76
CA PHE A 147 -20.71 -40.76 -13.14
C PHE A 147 -20.74 -42.04 -12.28
N GLY A 148 -20.90 -41.89 -10.96
CA GLY A 148 -21.00 -43.04 -10.05
C GLY A 148 -22.16 -43.98 -10.36
N ALA A 149 -23.32 -43.41 -10.73
CA ALA A 149 -24.52 -44.19 -11.07
C ALA A 149 -24.32 -45.08 -12.31
N ILE A 150 -23.60 -44.61 -13.34
CA ILE A 150 -23.37 -45.39 -14.56
C ILE A 150 -22.15 -46.29 -14.50
N ALA A 151 -21.12 -45.88 -13.76
CA ALA A 151 -19.87 -46.63 -13.64
C ALA A 151 -19.92 -47.66 -12.50
N GLN A 152 -20.96 -47.63 -11.65
CA GLN A 152 -21.14 -48.50 -10.49
C GLN A 152 -19.94 -48.48 -9.53
N VAL A 153 -19.33 -47.30 -9.36
CA VAL A 153 -18.17 -47.10 -8.47
C VAL A 153 -18.57 -46.30 -7.23
N SER A 154 -17.74 -46.36 -6.19
CA SER A 154 -17.92 -45.55 -4.99
C SER A 154 -17.87 -44.05 -5.32
N LEU A 155 -18.54 -43.23 -4.50
CA LEU A 155 -18.55 -41.77 -4.64
C LEU A 155 -17.13 -41.18 -4.65
N ALA A 156 -16.23 -41.71 -3.80
CA ALA A 156 -14.84 -41.28 -3.73
C ALA A 156 -14.08 -41.57 -5.05
N ALA A 157 -14.33 -42.72 -5.68
CA ALA A 157 -13.77 -43.03 -6.99
C ALA A 157 -14.33 -42.10 -8.07
N SER A 158 -15.63 -41.81 -8.07
CA SER A 158 -16.26 -40.88 -9.03
C SER A 158 -15.66 -39.47 -8.98
N VAL A 159 -15.35 -38.96 -7.77
CA VAL A 159 -14.66 -37.67 -7.61
C VAL A 159 -13.32 -37.67 -8.34
N TRP A 160 -12.54 -38.74 -8.20
CA TRP A 160 -11.24 -38.86 -8.88
C TRP A 160 -11.38 -38.91 -10.40
N TYR A 161 -12.36 -39.64 -10.95
CA TYR A 161 -12.57 -39.70 -12.40
C TYR A 161 -12.95 -38.33 -12.99
N VAL A 162 -13.87 -37.60 -12.34
CA VAL A 162 -14.27 -36.27 -12.78
C VAL A 162 -13.11 -35.27 -12.65
N LEU A 163 -12.34 -35.34 -11.55
CA LEU A 163 -11.19 -34.46 -11.33
C LEU A 163 -10.07 -34.70 -12.35
N ILE A 164 -9.69 -35.96 -12.57
CA ILE A 164 -8.65 -36.31 -13.56
C ILE A 164 -9.13 -35.96 -14.97
N GLY A 165 -10.42 -36.19 -15.29
CA GLY A 165 -11.03 -35.79 -16.56
C GLY A 165 -10.91 -34.29 -16.84
N TRP A 166 -11.11 -33.47 -15.80
CA TRP A 166 -10.89 -32.03 -15.86
C TRP A 166 -9.41 -31.66 -16.02
N VAL A 167 -8.48 -32.32 -15.32
CA VAL A 167 -7.03 -32.09 -15.48
C VAL A 167 -6.58 -32.42 -16.90
N VAL A 168 -7.02 -33.56 -17.44
CA VAL A 168 -6.72 -33.97 -18.83
C VAL A 168 -7.29 -32.96 -19.82
N LEU A 169 -8.50 -32.43 -19.58
CA LEU A 169 -9.06 -31.34 -20.38
C LEU A 169 -8.15 -30.10 -20.37
N GLN A 170 -7.64 -29.68 -19.21
CA GLN A 170 -6.72 -28.53 -19.11
C GLN A 170 -5.41 -28.77 -19.90
N VAL A 171 -4.86 -29.97 -19.84
CA VAL A 171 -3.66 -30.35 -20.61
C VAL A 171 -3.97 -30.34 -22.11
N LEU A 172 -5.07 -30.96 -22.55
CA LEU A 172 -5.50 -30.99 -23.95
C LEU A 172 -5.74 -29.58 -24.50
N GLN A 173 -6.36 -28.69 -23.72
CA GLN A 173 -6.58 -27.29 -24.11
C GLN A 173 -5.27 -26.52 -24.32
N ARG A 174 -4.22 -26.82 -23.55
CA ARG A 174 -2.90 -26.17 -23.67
C ARG A 174 -2.05 -26.74 -24.79
N VAL A 175 -2.18 -28.03 -25.12
CA VAL A 175 -1.33 -28.71 -26.11
C VAL A 175 -1.96 -28.72 -27.51
N ILE A 176 -3.22 -29.17 -27.63
CA ILE A 176 -3.90 -29.40 -28.92
C ILE A 176 -5.04 -28.40 -29.12
N GLY A 177 -5.61 -27.86 -28.04
CA GLY A 177 -6.79 -27.00 -28.08
C GLY A 177 -6.54 -25.52 -28.34
N GLN A 178 -5.29 -25.04 -28.31
CA GLN A 178 -4.99 -23.62 -28.56
C GLN A 178 -5.47 -23.12 -29.93
N PRO A 179 -5.24 -23.83 -31.06
CA PRO A 179 -5.76 -23.40 -32.36
C PRO A 179 -7.30 -23.32 -32.39
N ILE A 180 -7.98 -24.25 -31.72
CA ILE A 180 -9.45 -24.30 -31.64
C ILE A 180 -9.98 -23.18 -30.74
N ALA A 181 -9.31 -22.90 -29.62
CA ALA A 181 -9.64 -21.78 -28.75
C ALA A 181 -9.39 -20.42 -29.44
N ASN A 182 -8.33 -20.33 -30.26
CA ASN A 182 -8.05 -19.14 -31.09
C ASN A 182 -9.13 -18.94 -32.15
N LEU A 183 -9.55 -20.02 -32.82
CA LEU A 183 -10.67 -19.99 -33.77
C LEU A 183 -11.98 -19.58 -33.09
N GLY A 184 -12.28 -20.13 -31.92
CA GLY A 184 -13.45 -19.74 -31.12
C GLY A 184 -13.43 -18.27 -30.70
N ARG A 185 -12.25 -17.75 -30.31
CA ARG A 185 -12.06 -16.31 -30.03
C ARG A 185 -12.24 -15.45 -31.27
N PHE A 186 -11.68 -15.86 -32.40
CA PHE A 186 -11.84 -15.17 -33.68
C PHE A 186 -13.31 -15.07 -34.08
N VAL A 187 -14.04 -16.18 -34.06
CA VAL A 187 -15.46 -16.22 -34.39
C VAL A 187 -16.27 -15.33 -33.44
N ALA A 188 -16.01 -15.40 -32.13
CA ALA A 188 -16.70 -14.57 -31.15
C ALA A 188 -16.42 -13.07 -31.35
N ASN A 189 -15.18 -12.69 -31.68
CA ASN A 189 -14.83 -11.29 -31.98
C ASN A 189 -15.47 -10.80 -33.28
N GLN A 190 -15.55 -11.63 -34.32
CA GLN A 190 -16.22 -11.29 -35.57
C GLN A 190 -17.73 -11.08 -35.36
N VAL A 191 -18.37 -11.95 -34.58
CA VAL A 191 -19.81 -11.87 -34.27
C VAL A 191 -20.11 -10.65 -33.38
N ALA A 192 -19.28 -10.38 -32.36
CA ALA A 192 -19.38 -9.18 -31.54
C ALA A 192 -19.06 -7.91 -32.35
N GLY A 193 -18.19 -8.03 -33.35
CA GLY A 193 -17.71 -6.97 -34.23
C GLY A 193 -16.83 -5.95 -33.51
N VAL A 194 -16.24 -6.36 -32.39
CA VAL A 194 -15.22 -5.67 -31.59
C VAL A 194 -14.28 -6.73 -31.02
N GLU A 195 -13.05 -6.37 -30.71
CA GLU A 195 -12.15 -7.27 -29.99
C GLU A 195 -12.63 -7.39 -28.53
N LEU A 196 -13.13 -8.56 -28.16
CA LEU A 196 -13.69 -8.79 -26.84
C LEU A 196 -12.56 -8.90 -25.80
N VAL A 197 -12.43 -7.87 -24.97
CA VAL A 197 -11.55 -7.92 -23.80
C VAL A 197 -12.23 -8.77 -22.72
N ARG A 198 -11.56 -9.86 -22.33
CA ARG A 198 -12.07 -10.87 -21.38
C ARG A 198 -11.24 -10.95 -20.10
N ASN A 199 -10.00 -10.45 -20.13
CA ASN A 199 -9.11 -10.41 -18.97
C ASN A 199 -9.51 -9.26 -18.03
N ARG A 200 -9.57 -9.51 -16.73
CA ARG A 200 -9.91 -8.50 -15.73
C ARG A 200 -8.97 -7.30 -15.73
N GLN A 201 -7.67 -7.48 -15.94
CA GLN A 201 -6.70 -6.37 -15.96
C GLN A 201 -6.86 -5.51 -17.21
N GLU A 202 -6.91 -6.14 -18.39
CA GLU A 202 -7.18 -5.45 -19.65
C GLU A 202 -8.57 -4.81 -19.67
N LEU A 203 -9.58 -5.41 -19.02
CA LEU A 203 -10.91 -4.81 -18.88
C LEU A 203 -10.84 -3.54 -18.02
N LEU A 204 -10.08 -3.58 -16.93
CA LEU A 204 -9.81 -2.39 -16.12
C LEU A 204 -9.01 -1.33 -16.88
N GLU A 205 -8.11 -1.72 -17.78
CA GLU A 205 -7.34 -0.82 -18.64
C GLU A 205 -8.15 -0.27 -19.82
N LEU A 206 -9.05 -1.04 -20.42
CA LEU A 206 -9.99 -0.59 -21.44
C LEU A 206 -11.01 0.38 -20.83
N MET A 207 -11.49 0.07 -19.62
CA MET A 207 -12.23 1.03 -18.82
C MET A 207 -11.36 2.26 -18.54
N ARG A 208 -10.09 2.07 -18.12
CA ARG A 208 -8.92 3.00 -18.11
C ARG A 208 -8.91 4.03 -19.25
N SER A 209 -8.52 3.55 -20.43
CA SER A 209 -8.11 4.33 -21.60
C SER A 209 -9.27 5.05 -22.27
N ARG A 210 -10.45 4.44 -22.33
CA ARG A 210 -11.64 5.10 -22.89
C ARG A 210 -12.20 6.22 -22.01
N MET A 211 -11.78 6.32 -20.74
CA MET A 211 -12.10 7.50 -19.92
C MET A 211 -11.33 8.75 -20.34
N ASN A 212 -10.14 8.59 -20.94
CA ASN A 212 -9.30 9.72 -21.37
C ASN A 212 -9.71 10.27 -22.74
N LEU A 213 -10.54 9.54 -23.49
CA LEU A 213 -10.95 9.87 -24.87
C LEU A 213 -12.37 10.45 -24.98
N SER A 214 -13.11 10.59 -23.87
CA SER A 214 -14.39 11.31 -23.83
C SER A 214 -14.15 12.74 -23.35
N ASP A 215 -13.89 13.63 -24.31
CA ASP A 215 -13.82 15.10 -24.27
C ASP A 215 -13.65 15.79 -22.90
N SER A 216 -12.39 15.97 -22.52
CA SER A 216 -11.93 17.16 -21.81
C SER A 216 -10.52 17.51 -22.33
N PRO A 217 -10.31 18.65 -23.00
CA PRO A 217 -9.02 19.03 -23.59
C PRO A 217 -7.88 19.24 -22.57
N LEU A 218 -8.13 19.09 -21.27
CA LEU A 218 -7.24 19.54 -20.20
C LEU A 218 -6.42 18.43 -19.52
N LEU A 219 -6.67 17.14 -19.81
CA LEU A 219 -5.92 16.04 -19.19
C LEU A 219 -4.64 15.62 -19.95
N GLN A 220 -4.41 16.14 -21.17
CA GLN A 220 -3.16 15.87 -21.92
C GLN A 220 -1.95 16.68 -21.43
N VAL A 221 -2.13 17.66 -20.53
CA VAL A 221 -1.02 18.50 -20.03
C VAL A 221 -0.27 17.85 -18.86
N SER A 222 -0.86 16.85 -18.19
CA SER A 222 -0.31 16.30 -16.94
C SER A 222 0.54 15.02 -17.10
N GLU A 223 0.51 14.32 -18.23
CA GLU A 223 1.21 13.03 -18.40
C GLU A 223 2.38 13.08 -19.40
N GLY A 224 2.80 14.26 -19.85
CA GLY A 224 3.89 14.44 -20.81
C GLY A 224 5.05 15.28 -20.27
N LEU A 225 5.83 14.75 -19.33
CA LEU A 225 7.08 15.39 -18.88
C LEU A 225 8.24 14.39 -18.84
N VAL A 226 8.56 13.80 -19.99
CA VAL A 226 9.93 13.36 -20.33
C VAL A 226 10.10 13.46 -21.84
N LEU A 227 10.84 14.47 -22.32
CA LEU A 227 11.74 14.45 -23.49
C LEU A 227 12.26 15.88 -23.76
N PRO A 228 13.59 16.13 -23.77
CA PRO A 228 14.17 17.46 -24.01
C PRO A 228 13.95 18.01 -25.44
N ASP A 229 13.57 17.17 -26.40
CA ASP A 229 13.61 17.54 -27.82
C ASP A 229 12.34 18.28 -28.32
N ALA A 230 11.26 18.31 -27.53
CA ALA A 230 10.00 18.95 -27.94
C ALA A 230 10.03 20.49 -27.80
N GLN A 231 10.88 21.05 -26.92
CA GLN A 231 11.00 22.49 -26.76
C GLN A 231 11.66 23.17 -27.98
N GLN A 232 12.62 22.50 -28.63
CA GLN A 232 13.25 23.02 -29.85
C GLN A 232 12.27 23.05 -31.03
N LEU A 233 11.43 22.03 -31.19
CA LEU A 233 10.39 21.99 -32.23
C LEU A 233 9.30 23.06 -32.02
N ILE A 234 8.96 23.38 -30.77
CA ILE A 234 7.98 24.42 -30.44
C ILE A 234 8.58 25.83 -30.64
N LEU A 235 9.87 26.02 -30.35
CA LEU A 235 10.60 27.26 -30.63
C LEU A 235 10.75 27.50 -32.14
N ASP A 236 11.14 26.48 -32.91
CA ASP A 236 11.23 26.55 -34.38
C ASP A 236 9.86 26.79 -35.03
N ALA A 237 8.79 26.18 -34.51
CA ALA A 237 7.44 26.41 -34.99
C ALA A 237 6.96 27.84 -34.69
N ARG A 238 7.28 28.39 -33.50
CA ARG A 238 6.96 29.79 -33.17
C ARG A 238 7.74 30.77 -34.02
N GLN A 239 9.00 30.47 -34.34
CA GLN A 239 9.82 31.31 -35.20
C GLN A 239 9.28 31.31 -36.66
N ARG A 240 8.88 30.15 -37.20
CA ARG A 240 8.24 30.06 -38.52
C ARG A 240 6.87 30.72 -38.58
N VAL A 241 6.09 30.69 -37.50
CA VAL A 241 4.81 31.41 -37.42
C VAL A 241 5.03 32.92 -37.30
N GLY A 242 6.07 33.36 -36.57
CA GLY A 242 6.46 34.77 -36.50
C GLY A 242 6.95 35.33 -37.85
N GLU A 243 7.73 34.55 -38.59
CA GLU A 243 8.18 34.90 -39.95
C GLU A 243 7.01 34.93 -40.96
N ALA A 244 6.04 34.00 -40.84
CA ALA A 244 4.83 34.01 -41.67
C ALA A 244 3.91 35.21 -41.39
N ILE A 245 3.83 35.67 -40.13
CA ILE A 245 3.06 36.85 -39.74
C ILE A 245 3.72 38.14 -40.25
N GLN A 246 5.06 38.23 -40.23
CA GLN A 246 5.78 39.39 -40.81
C GLN A 246 5.69 39.45 -42.35
N GLU A 247 5.59 38.31 -43.02
CA GLU A 247 5.39 38.25 -44.48
C GLU A 247 3.95 38.66 -44.87
N LEU A 248 2.96 38.34 -44.03
CA LEU A 248 1.56 38.78 -44.16
C LEU A 248 1.38 40.29 -43.90
N GLU A 249 2.16 40.88 -42.98
CA GLU A 249 2.15 42.33 -42.74
C GLU A 249 2.86 43.15 -43.86
N ARG A 250 3.78 42.52 -44.61
CA ARG A 250 4.46 43.15 -45.77
C ARG A 250 3.60 43.20 -47.03
N GLN A 251 2.69 42.26 -47.19
CA GLN A 251 1.77 42.20 -48.33
C GLN A 251 0.48 42.94 -47.95
N GLY A 252 0.57 44.27 -47.93
CA GLY A 252 -0.55 45.15 -47.62
C GLY A 252 -1.70 44.96 -48.62
N ASP A 253 -2.75 44.28 -48.17
CA ASP A 253 -4.13 44.51 -48.61
C ASP A 253 -5.07 44.29 -47.42
N ALA A 254 -5.62 45.41 -46.95
CA ALA A 254 -6.48 45.48 -45.78
C ALA A 254 -7.89 44.96 -46.11
N ILE A 255 -8.32 43.87 -45.45
CA ILE A 255 -9.74 43.54 -45.30
C ILE A 255 -10.06 43.62 -43.81
N ALA A 256 -10.79 44.67 -43.44
CA ALA A 256 -11.32 44.84 -42.10
C ALA A 256 -12.45 43.82 -41.85
N ILE A 257 -12.28 42.94 -40.86
CA ILE A 257 -13.36 42.12 -40.31
C ILE A 257 -13.72 42.70 -38.95
N ASP A 258 -14.89 43.34 -38.91
CA ASP A 258 -15.55 43.84 -37.70
C ASP A 258 -16.02 42.65 -36.84
N PHE A 259 -15.49 42.52 -35.63
CA PHE A 259 -15.92 41.52 -34.64
C PHE A 259 -16.95 42.15 -33.69
N SER A 260 -18.08 42.58 -34.23
CA SER A 260 -19.26 42.93 -33.44
C SER A 260 -20.01 41.65 -33.04
N LEU A 261 -19.99 41.35 -31.73
CA LEU A 261 -20.76 40.30 -31.06
C LEU A 261 -22.26 40.41 -31.42
N ARG A 262 -22.71 39.63 -32.40
CA ARG A 262 -24.14 39.36 -32.59
C ARG A 262 -24.59 38.34 -31.55
N THR A 263 -25.27 38.83 -30.52
CA THR A 263 -26.27 38.06 -29.77
C THR A 263 -27.22 37.38 -30.76
N ILE A 264 -27.07 36.07 -30.90
CA ILE A 264 -28.09 35.22 -31.52
C ILE A 264 -29.13 34.96 -30.43
N THR A 265 -30.24 35.69 -30.49
CA THR A 265 -31.47 35.31 -29.80
C THR A 265 -31.97 33.98 -30.38
N PRO A 266 -32.38 33.00 -29.55
CA PRO A 266 -32.97 31.78 -30.06
C PRO A 266 -34.33 32.09 -30.66
N ASN A 267 -34.48 31.85 -31.96
CA ASN A 267 -35.79 31.87 -32.64
C ASN A 267 -36.70 30.80 -31.99
N ALA A 268 -37.80 31.25 -31.41
CA ALA A 268 -38.79 30.41 -30.72
C ALA A 268 -39.67 29.55 -31.66
N ASP A 269 -39.49 29.63 -32.99
CA ASP A 269 -40.39 28.99 -33.95
C ASP A 269 -39.84 27.70 -34.61
N ALA A 270 -38.58 27.31 -34.38
CA ALA A 270 -38.00 26.08 -34.96
C ALA A 270 -38.21 24.82 -34.10
N THR A 271 -38.54 24.98 -32.81
CA THR A 271 -38.74 23.88 -31.85
C THR A 271 -40.17 23.30 -31.87
N ALA A 272 -41.10 23.93 -32.57
CA ALA A 272 -42.47 23.44 -32.71
C ALA A 272 -42.61 22.34 -33.81
N VAL A 273 -41.78 22.39 -34.86
CA VAL A 273 -41.89 21.47 -36.01
C VAL A 273 -41.19 20.12 -35.77
N LEU A 274 -40.15 20.08 -34.93
CA LEU A 274 -39.45 18.83 -34.57
C LEU A 274 -40.13 18.04 -33.45
N ARG A 275 -41.13 18.60 -32.77
CA ARG A 275 -41.87 17.91 -31.69
C ARG A 275 -43.02 17.02 -32.18
N ASP A 276 -43.45 17.16 -33.43
CA ASP A 276 -44.65 16.47 -33.95
C ASP A 276 -44.33 15.17 -34.72
N GLU A 277 -43.10 14.99 -35.24
CA GLU A 277 -42.69 13.73 -35.86
C GLU A 277 -42.34 12.62 -34.85
N ASP A 278 -41.76 12.98 -33.68
CA ASP A 278 -41.32 12.00 -32.68
C ASP A 278 -42.47 11.36 -31.88
N ARG A 279 -43.64 12.01 -31.88
CA ARG A 279 -44.86 11.51 -31.21
C ARG A 279 -45.51 10.31 -31.91
N ARG A 280 -45.35 10.15 -33.23
CA ARG A 280 -45.95 9.03 -33.99
C ARG A 280 -45.15 7.73 -33.92
N GLY A 281 -43.86 7.78 -33.60
CA GLY A 281 -42.99 6.61 -33.40
C GLY A 281 -42.87 6.12 -31.94
N GLY A 282 -43.17 6.98 -30.96
CA GLY A 282 -43.04 6.67 -29.53
C GLY A 282 -43.92 5.51 -29.05
N TRP A 283 -45.18 5.42 -29.52
CA TRP A 283 -46.10 4.36 -29.07
C TRP A 283 -45.69 2.97 -29.57
N VAL A 284 -45.10 2.86 -30.77
CA VAL A 284 -44.58 1.59 -31.32
C VAL A 284 -43.40 1.11 -30.50
N ARG A 285 -42.47 2.01 -30.13
CA ARG A 285 -41.34 1.69 -29.25
C ARG A 285 -41.81 1.23 -27.87
N VAL A 286 -42.81 1.90 -27.29
CA VAL A 286 -43.41 1.51 -26.00
C VAL A 286 -44.12 0.15 -26.11
N ALA A 287 -44.86 -0.11 -27.19
CA ALA A 287 -45.54 -1.39 -27.41
C ALA A 287 -44.53 -2.54 -27.57
N LEU A 288 -43.46 -2.35 -28.35
CA LEU A 288 -42.39 -3.33 -28.51
C LEU A 288 -41.65 -3.59 -27.19
N ALA A 289 -41.40 -2.55 -26.39
CA ALA A 289 -40.80 -2.70 -25.06
C ALA A 289 -41.70 -3.49 -24.09
N LEU A 290 -43.01 -3.24 -24.10
CA LEU A 290 -43.98 -3.98 -23.28
C LEU A 290 -44.09 -5.45 -23.71
N ILE A 291 -44.10 -5.73 -25.02
CA ILE A 291 -44.07 -7.11 -25.55
C ILE A 291 -42.78 -7.82 -25.13
N GLY A 292 -41.63 -7.15 -25.24
CA GLY A 292 -40.34 -7.68 -24.81
C GLY A 292 -40.29 -8.00 -23.32
N MET A 293 -40.83 -7.11 -22.47
CA MET A 293 -40.96 -7.34 -21.03
C MET A 293 -41.91 -8.50 -20.70
N GLY A 294 -43.05 -8.60 -21.39
CA GLY A 294 -43.98 -9.72 -21.22
C GLY A 294 -43.36 -11.06 -21.61
N LEU A 295 -42.60 -11.11 -22.70
CA LEU A 295 -41.89 -12.29 -23.15
C LEU A 295 -40.77 -12.70 -22.16
N LEU A 296 -40.00 -11.74 -21.65
CA LEU A 296 -38.97 -11.99 -20.64
C LEU A 296 -39.59 -12.55 -19.34
N ALA A 297 -40.69 -11.97 -18.86
CA ALA A 297 -41.39 -12.47 -17.67
C ALA A 297 -41.89 -13.90 -17.88
N TYR A 298 -42.47 -14.21 -19.04
CA TYR A 298 -42.90 -15.57 -19.39
C TYR A 298 -41.73 -16.56 -19.43
N VAL A 299 -40.60 -16.18 -20.04
CA VAL A 299 -39.39 -17.01 -20.07
C VAL A 299 -38.88 -17.30 -18.66
N ILE A 300 -38.86 -16.31 -17.75
CA ILE A 300 -38.45 -16.52 -16.36
C ILE A 300 -39.39 -17.51 -15.65
N VAL A 301 -40.71 -17.39 -15.84
CA VAL A 301 -41.68 -18.34 -15.26
C VAL A 301 -41.38 -19.77 -15.71
N VAL A 302 -41.19 -19.97 -17.02
CA VAL A 302 -40.88 -21.29 -17.59
C VAL A 302 -39.54 -21.82 -17.08
N LEU A 303 -38.51 -20.98 -16.97
CA LEU A 303 -37.20 -21.38 -16.48
C LEU A 303 -37.19 -21.69 -14.97
N LEU A 304 -38.05 -21.04 -14.17
CA LEU A 304 -38.16 -21.28 -12.73
C LEU A 304 -39.08 -22.43 -12.34
N ASP A 305 -39.92 -22.91 -13.26
CA ASP A 305 -40.88 -24.00 -13.03
C ASP A 305 -40.24 -25.30 -12.47
N PRO A 306 -39.03 -25.73 -12.87
CA PRO A 306 -38.39 -26.92 -12.29
C PRO A 306 -38.08 -26.78 -10.80
N ALA A 307 -37.65 -25.59 -10.40
CA ALA A 307 -37.40 -25.29 -8.99
C ALA A 307 -38.73 -25.26 -8.21
N ARG A 308 -39.80 -24.76 -8.84
CA ARG A 308 -41.16 -24.82 -8.30
C ARG A 308 -41.58 -26.27 -8.06
N GLU A 309 -41.44 -27.15 -9.05
CA GLU A 309 -41.84 -28.56 -8.94
C GLU A 309 -40.97 -29.35 -7.96
N ALA A 310 -39.64 -29.16 -7.97
CA ALA A 310 -38.72 -29.86 -7.06
C ALA A 310 -38.94 -29.50 -5.58
N LEU A 311 -39.32 -28.25 -5.28
CA LEU A 311 -39.75 -27.84 -3.93
C LEU A 311 -41.10 -28.46 -3.51
N LEU A 312 -41.84 -29.05 -4.46
CA LEU A 312 -43.28 -29.31 -4.37
C LEU A 312 -43.69 -30.74 -4.74
N ASN A 313 -42.91 -31.75 -4.34
CA ASN A 313 -43.36 -33.15 -4.40
C ASN A 313 -44.71 -33.41 -3.66
N GLN A 314 -45.23 -32.45 -2.85
CA GLN A 314 -46.50 -32.55 -2.11
C GLN A 314 -47.49 -31.38 -2.33
N TYR A 315 -47.31 -30.48 -3.31
CA TYR A 315 -48.20 -29.31 -3.52
C TYR A 315 -49.67 -29.66 -3.71
N ALA A 316 -49.93 -30.75 -4.45
CA ALA A 316 -51.28 -31.27 -4.68
C ALA A 316 -52.00 -31.76 -3.42
N GLY A 317 -51.29 -31.92 -2.29
CA GLY A 317 -51.84 -32.31 -0.99
C GLY A 317 -52.11 -31.15 -0.02
N MET A 318 -51.65 -29.92 -0.31
CA MET A 318 -51.76 -28.80 0.63
C MET A 318 -53.18 -28.21 0.71
N PRO A 319 -53.62 -27.65 1.86
CA PRO A 319 -54.85 -26.86 1.99
C PRO A 319 -54.90 -25.68 1.01
N LYS A 320 -56.10 -25.30 0.52
CA LYS A 320 -56.29 -24.22 -0.47
C LYS A 320 -55.66 -22.89 -0.05
N LEU A 321 -55.75 -22.51 1.23
CA LEU A 321 -55.15 -21.28 1.75
C LEU A 321 -53.62 -21.29 1.66
N ILE A 322 -52.98 -22.44 1.97
CA ILE A 322 -51.53 -22.60 1.90
C ILE A 322 -51.06 -22.55 0.44
N ARG A 323 -51.78 -23.19 -0.49
CA ARG A 323 -51.49 -23.07 -1.93
C ARG A 323 -51.58 -21.64 -2.42
N PHE A 324 -52.64 -20.92 -2.04
CA PHE A 324 -52.80 -19.52 -2.41
C PHE A 324 -51.68 -18.63 -1.87
N LEU A 325 -51.31 -18.77 -0.59
CA LEU A 325 -50.19 -18.05 0.01
C LEU A 325 -48.86 -18.40 -0.67
N PHE A 326 -48.67 -19.67 -1.04
CA PHE A 326 -47.49 -20.12 -1.78
C PHE A 326 -47.45 -19.54 -3.19
N ASP A 327 -48.53 -19.60 -3.95
CA ASP A 327 -48.59 -19.05 -5.31
C ASP A 327 -48.31 -17.55 -5.29
N LEU A 328 -48.84 -16.82 -4.30
CA LEU A 328 -48.50 -15.42 -4.08
C LEU A 328 -47.01 -15.21 -3.77
N ALA A 329 -46.42 -16.05 -2.92
CA ALA A 329 -44.99 -15.99 -2.63
C ALA A 329 -44.14 -16.28 -3.88
N TRP A 330 -44.53 -17.27 -4.69
CA TRP A 330 -43.85 -17.65 -5.92
C TRP A 330 -43.94 -16.57 -7.00
N ILE A 331 -45.13 -15.97 -7.18
CA ILE A 331 -45.30 -14.78 -8.03
C ILE A 331 -44.36 -13.66 -7.55
N GLY A 332 -44.20 -13.48 -6.24
CA GLY A 332 -43.22 -12.56 -5.65
C GLY A 332 -41.78 -12.87 -6.04
N VAL A 333 -41.36 -14.14 -6.00
CA VAL A 333 -40.02 -14.58 -6.43
C VAL A 333 -39.78 -14.28 -7.91
N VAL A 334 -40.73 -14.61 -8.77
CA VAL A 334 -40.65 -14.31 -10.22
C VAL A 334 -40.56 -12.81 -10.45
N ALA A 335 -41.37 -12.00 -9.74
CA ALA A 335 -41.36 -10.54 -9.87
C ALA A 335 -40.02 -9.93 -9.41
N ILE A 336 -39.43 -10.42 -8.33
CA ILE A 336 -38.11 -9.98 -7.85
C ILE A 336 -37.01 -10.36 -8.84
N ALA A 337 -37.03 -11.59 -9.37
CA ALA A 337 -36.07 -12.05 -10.37
C ALA A 337 -36.17 -11.19 -11.65
N PHE A 338 -37.38 -10.95 -12.14
CA PHE A 338 -37.64 -10.08 -13.28
C PHE A 338 -37.13 -8.65 -13.04
N ALA A 339 -37.50 -8.04 -11.92
CA ALA A 339 -37.06 -6.68 -11.57
C ALA A 339 -35.53 -6.59 -11.41
N GLY A 340 -34.90 -7.60 -10.80
CA GLY A 340 -33.45 -7.66 -10.63
C GLY A 340 -32.69 -7.77 -11.95
N LEU A 341 -33.21 -8.54 -12.91
CA LEU A 341 -32.60 -8.66 -14.24
C LEU A 341 -32.73 -7.37 -15.07
N LEU A 342 -33.79 -6.59 -14.86
CA LEU A 342 -33.96 -5.28 -15.50
C LEU A 342 -33.13 -4.17 -14.86
N ALA A 343 -32.88 -4.25 -13.54
CA ALA A 343 -32.21 -3.19 -12.77
C ALA A 343 -30.86 -2.69 -13.35
N PRO A 344 -29.92 -3.54 -13.80
CA PRO A 344 -28.65 -3.06 -14.35
C PRO A 344 -28.74 -2.58 -15.81
N LEU A 345 -29.84 -2.87 -16.54
CA LEU A 345 -29.90 -2.62 -17.99
C LEU A 345 -29.81 -1.14 -18.36
N GLU A 346 -30.39 -0.25 -17.54
CA GLU A 346 -30.28 1.21 -17.75
C GLU A 346 -28.81 1.65 -17.73
N THR A 347 -28.04 1.15 -16.77
CA THR A 347 -26.61 1.47 -16.62
C THR A 347 -25.76 0.84 -17.73
N LEU A 348 -26.06 -0.41 -18.06
CA LEU A 348 -25.34 -1.16 -19.08
C LEU A 348 -25.59 -0.62 -20.49
N GLY A 349 -26.85 -0.26 -20.79
CA GLY A 349 -27.21 0.37 -22.06
C GLY A 349 -26.58 1.76 -22.21
N TRP A 350 -26.51 2.54 -21.12
CA TRP A 350 -25.83 3.84 -21.12
C TRP A 350 -24.34 3.68 -21.45
N TRP A 351 -23.66 2.76 -20.76
CA TRP A 351 -22.26 2.48 -21.03
C TRP A 351 -22.00 1.94 -22.45
N ALA A 352 -22.91 1.11 -22.95
CA ALA A 352 -22.82 0.52 -24.28
C ALA A 352 -23.20 1.49 -25.42
N GLY A 353 -23.62 2.72 -25.11
CA GLY A 353 -24.04 3.71 -26.11
C GLY A 353 -25.37 3.36 -26.79
N TRP A 354 -26.22 2.55 -26.15
CA TRP A 354 -27.49 2.09 -26.74
C TRP A 354 -28.58 3.18 -26.74
N TYR A 355 -28.36 4.30 -26.06
CA TYR A 355 -29.34 5.39 -25.88
C TYR A 355 -29.09 6.64 -26.75
N ASN A 356 -28.27 6.54 -27.80
CA ASN A 356 -27.74 7.65 -28.64
C ASN A 356 -26.91 8.68 -27.86
N ASP A 357 -26.01 9.39 -28.55
CA ASP A 357 -25.02 10.34 -27.97
C ASP A 357 -25.62 11.63 -27.37
N GLU A 358 -26.94 11.71 -27.19
CA GLU A 358 -27.68 12.91 -26.74
C GLU A 358 -28.12 12.86 -25.26
N VAL A 359 -27.55 11.96 -24.43
CA VAL A 359 -27.82 12.00 -22.98
C VAL A 359 -26.99 13.11 -22.33
N ASP A 360 -27.50 14.33 -22.40
CA ASP A 360 -26.90 15.48 -21.76
C ASP A 360 -27.11 15.45 -20.23
N THR A 361 -26.12 14.92 -19.52
CA THR A 361 -26.07 14.90 -18.05
C THR A 361 -25.92 16.29 -17.41
N THR A 362 -25.93 17.38 -18.19
CA THR A 362 -25.90 18.77 -17.70
C THR A 362 -27.30 19.38 -17.50
N ILE A 363 -28.36 18.76 -18.03
CA ILE A 363 -29.74 19.30 -18.00
C ILE A 363 -30.38 19.19 -16.60
N ASN A 364 -30.03 18.18 -15.80
CA ASN A 364 -30.67 17.86 -14.51
C ASN A 364 -29.75 18.02 -13.27
N VAL A 365 -28.75 18.90 -13.32
CA VAL A 365 -27.78 19.03 -12.21
C VAL A 365 -28.39 19.50 -10.87
N GLY A 366 -27.71 19.19 -9.76
CA GLY A 366 -28.04 19.72 -8.44
C GLY A 366 -27.90 21.25 -8.36
N GLN A 367 -28.58 21.84 -7.39
CA GLN A 367 -28.64 23.29 -7.17
C GLN A 367 -28.12 23.66 -5.78
N LEU A 368 -27.52 24.85 -5.65
CA LEU A 368 -27.15 25.42 -4.35
C LEU A 368 -28.39 25.63 -3.47
N ALA A 369 -28.29 25.18 -2.22
CA ALA A 369 -29.28 25.47 -1.19
C ALA A 369 -29.24 26.96 -0.83
N THR A 370 -30.39 27.54 -0.52
CA THR A 370 -30.52 28.93 -0.09
C THR A 370 -30.28 29.07 1.42
N PRO A 371 -29.49 30.06 1.90
CA PRO A 371 -28.84 31.14 1.14
C PRO A 371 -27.62 30.68 0.33
N THR A 372 -27.44 31.25 -0.86
CA THR A 372 -26.34 30.93 -1.79
C THR A 372 -25.02 31.55 -1.33
N VAL A 373 -23.94 30.76 -1.38
CA VAL A 373 -22.57 31.19 -1.06
C VAL A 373 -21.87 31.69 -2.32
N ASP A 374 -20.97 32.66 -2.17
CA ASP A 374 -20.10 33.14 -3.25
C ASP A 374 -19.05 32.06 -3.60
N PRO A 375 -19.00 31.57 -4.85
CA PRO A 375 -18.02 30.58 -5.28
C PRO A 375 -16.56 30.97 -5.01
N GLU A 376 -16.21 32.26 -5.09
CA GLU A 376 -14.81 32.71 -4.89
C GLU A 376 -14.36 32.62 -3.42
N ASN A 377 -15.30 32.62 -2.47
CA ASN A 377 -15.03 32.54 -1.03
C ASN A 377 -15.44 31.19 -0.42
N THR A 378 -15.66 30.15 -1.24
CA THR A 378 -16.12 28.85 -0.75
C THR A 378 -14.94 27.99 -0.27
N SER A 379 -14.94 27.63 1.01
CA SER A 379 -13.92 26.77 1.65
C SER A 379 -14.26 25.28 1.59
N ARG A 380 -15.52 24.92 1.32
CA ARG A 380 -15.98 23.52 1.20
C ARG A 380 -17.30 23.40 0.44
N TYR A 381 -17.42 22.35 -0.37
CA TYR A 381 -18.69 21.95 -0.99
C TYR A 381 -19.27 20.72 -0.31
N ILE A 382 -20.59 20.70 -0.12
CA ILE A 382 -21.34 19.56 0.42
C ILE A 382 -22.34 19.09 -0.63
N ILE A 383 -22.45 17.79 -0.85
CA ILE A 383 -23.49 17.19 -1.70
C ILE A 383 -24.34 16.24 -0.85
N TYR A 384 -25.66 16.42 -0.87
CA TYR A 384 -26.59 15.50 -0.22
C TYR A 384 -27.13 14.44 -1.18
N LEU A 385 -27.13 13.17 -0.75
CA LEU A 385 -27.69 12.01 -1.44
C LEU A 385 -28.71 11.31 -0.55
N ASP A 386 -29.93 11.15 -1.07
CA ASP A 386 -31.05 10.63 -0.31
C ASP A 386 -31.16 9.09 -0.27
N GLY A 387 -32.02 8.59 0.61
CA GLY A 387 -32.30 7.17 0.80
C GLY A 387 -33.09 6.50 -0.34
N ILE A 388 -33.31 5.19 -0.19
CA ILE A 388 -33.98 4.35 -1.21
C ILE A 388 -35.44 4.73 -1.47
N SER A 389 -36.00 5.63 -0.67
CA SER A 389 -37.36 6.14 -0.87
C SER A 389 -37.44 7.26 -1.90
N GLN A 390 -36.33 7.71 -2.51
CA GLN A 390 -36.30 8.78 -3.51
C GLN A 390 -36.87 8.33 -4.87
N SER A 391 -37.82 9.08 -5.43
CA SER A 391 -38.40 8.83 -6.77
C SER A 391 -38.23 10.00 -7.75
N THR A 392 -38.16 11.22 -7.22
CA THR A 392 -38.04 12.49 -7.96
C THR A 392 -36.91 13.34 -7.37
N LYS A 393 -36.73 14.56 -7.88
CA LYS A 393 -35.77 15.54 -7.35
C LYS A 393 -36.21 16.15 -6.01
N GLU A 394 -37.50 16.08 -5.70
CA GLU A 394 -38.07 16.55 -4.43
C GLU A 394 -37.83 15.52 -3.33
N TYR A 395 -37.50 15.99 -2.12
CA TYR A 395 -37.28 15.08 -1.01
C TYR A 395 -38.56 14.85 -0.19
N LEU A 396 -38.54 13.79 0.60
CA LEU A 396 -39.59 13.54 1.58
C LEU A 396 -39.59 14.63 2.68
N PRO A 397 -40.73 14.87 3.36
CA PRO A 397 -40.86 15.98 4.31
C PRO A 397 -39.83 16.00 5.46
N ASP A 398 -39.36 14.84 5.89
CA ASP A 398 -38.36 14.68 6.93
C ASP A 398 -36.95 15.09 6.46
N VAL A 399 -36.58 14.69 5.25
CA VAL A 399 -35.34 15.08 4.60
C VAL A 399 -35.35 16.57 4.24
N GLU A 400 -36.48 17.09 3.74
CA GLU A 400 -36.66 18.53 3.52
C GLU A 400 -36.44 19.34 4.80
N ASN A 401 -37.05 18.90 5.90
CA ASN A 401 -36.90 19.54 7.20
C ASN A 401 -35.43 19.49 7.69
N PHE A 402 -34.75 18.36 7.50
CA PHE A 402 -33.32 18.24 7.83
C PHE A 402 -32.47 19.24 7.03
N LEU A 403 -32.64 19.30 5.71
CA LEU A 403 -31.85 20.20 4.86
C LEU A 403 -32.18 21.69 5.11
N ALA A 404 -33.44 22.01 5.35
CA ALA A 404 -33.89 23.36 5.68
C ALA A 404 -33.29 23.87 7.01
N GLN A 405 -33.09 22.98 7.99
CA GLN A 405 -32.45 23.34 9.25
C GLN A 405 -30.91 23.26 9.20
N LEU A 406 -30.34 22.40 8.34
CA LEU A 406 -28.88 22.28 8.20
C LEU A 406 -28.28 23.51 7.52
N THR A 407 -28.88 23.96 6.42
CA THR A 407 -28.32 25.03 5.57
C THR A 407 -27.99 26.32 6.35
N PRO A 408 -28.89 26.90 7.18
CA PRO A 408 -28.58 28.12 7.94
C PRO A 408 -27.57 27.92 9.10
N ARG A 409 -27.25 26.66 9.46
CA ARG A 409 -26.27 26.34 10.51
C ARG A 409 -24.86 26.15 9.97
N LEU A 410 -24.71 25.98 8.65
CA LEU A 410 -23.41 25.88 8.02
C LEU A 410 -22.70 27.25 8.04
N PRO A 411 -21.37 27.28 8.23
CA PRO A 411 -20.57 28.48 8.01
C PRO A 411 -20.84 29.13 6.64
N LYS A 412 -20.68 30.46 6.56
CA LYS A 412 -21.02 31.26 5.36
C LYS A 412 -20.18 30.93 4.12
N ASP A 413 -19.06 30.28 4.31
CA ASP A 413 -18.09 29.83 3.30
C ASP A 413 -18.30 28.37 2.88
N ILE A 414 -19.37 27.70 3.32
CA ILE A 414 -19.66 26.30 2.97
C ILE A 414 -20.91 26.19 2.10
N ALA A 415 -20.73 25.68 0.88
CA ALA A 415 -21.78 25.57 -0.12
C ALA A 415 -22.44 24.19 -0.10
N LEU A 416 -23.77 24.13 0.09
CA LEU A 416 -24.55 22.88 0.05
C LEU A 416 -25.28 22.73 -1.29
N ILE A 417 -25.07 21.60 -1.97
CA ILE A 417 -25.75 21.20 -3.21
C ILE A 417 -26.80 20.13 -2.91
N ARG A 418 -28.01 20.33 -3.42
CA ARG A 418 -29.17 19.45 -3.25
C ARG A 418 -29.91 19.21 -4.58
N GLY A 419 -30.85 18.25 -4.61
CA GLY A 419 -31.69 17.94 -5.76
C GLY A 419 -31.13 16.87 -6.71
N LEU A 420 -30.13 16.09 -6.29
CA LEU A 420 -29.57 15.00 -7.10
C LEU A 420 -30.37 13.71 -6.92
N VAL A 421 -30.62 12.98 -8.02
CA VAL A 421 -31.24 11.65 -7.98
C VAL A 421 -30.16 10.57 -7.99
N GLY A 422 -29.81 10.06 -6.81
CA GLY A 422 -28.69 9.09 -6.64
C GLY A 422 -28.94 7.69 -7.23
N TYR A 423 -30.13 7.45 -7.78
CA TYR A 423 -30.60 6.14 -8.24
C TYR A 423 -30.84 6.06 -9.78
N SER A 424 -30.29 7.01 -10.54
CA SER A 424 -30.45 7.12 -12.00
C SER A 424 -29.15 7.63 -12.63
N VAL A 425 -28.50 6.82 -13.47
CA VAL A 425 -27.24 7.21 -14.15
C VAL A 425 -27.49 8.26 -15.23
N LEU A 426 -28.70 8.27 -15.78
CA LEU A 426 -29.17 9.29 -16.73
C LEU A 426 -29.65 10.56 -16.00
N ASN A 427 -29.71 10.54 -14.67
CA ASN A 427 -30.26 11.61 -13.83
C ASN A 427 -31.70 12.03 -14.23
N ASN A 428 -32.43 11.12 -14.88
CA ASN A 428 -33.83 11.31 -15.25
C ASN A 428 -34.73 10.83 -14.10
N PRO A 429 -35.73 11.63 -13.71
CA PRO A 429 -36.80 11.21 -12.79
C PRO A 429 -37.55 9.94 -13.26
N LEU A 430 -38.23 9.26 -12.34
CA LEU A 430 -38.99 8.04 -12.66
C LEU A 430 -40.36 8.33 -13.33
N ASP A 431 -40.83 9.56 -13.25
CA ASP A 431 -42.14 10.04 -13.71
C ASP A 431 -42.13 10.67 -15.11
N GLU A 432 -40.97 10.78 -15.76
CA GLU A 432 -40.77 11.40 -17.08
C GLU A 432 -40.05 10.44 -18.05
N ASP A 433 -40.45 10.44 -19.33
CA ASP A 433 -39.79 9.77 -20.47
C ASP A 433 -39.40 8.29 -20.30
N ARG A 434 -40.24 7.49 -19.61
CA ARG A 434 -40.05 6.04 -19.42
C ARG A 434 -41.30 5.20 -19.76
N PRO A 435 -41.16 3.95 -20.28
CA PRO A 435 -42.26 3.00 -20.33
C PRO A 435 -42.85 2.80 -18.93
N LEU A 436 -44.17 2.91 -18.77
CA LEU A 436 -44.90 2.84 -17.49
C LEU A 436 -44.74 4.07 -16.56
N ALA A 437 -44.32 5.24 -17.04
CA ALA A 437 -44.27 6.49 -16.23
C ALA A 437 -45.58 6.79 -15.46
N PHE A 438 -46.74 6.47 -16.04
CA PHE A 438 -48.05 6.60 -15.39
C PHE A 438 -48.18 5.77 -14.10
N LEU A 439 -47.55 4.58 -14.05
CA LEU A 439 -47.57 3.69 -12.89
C LEU A 439 -46.72 4.26 -11.76
N TRP A 440 -45.59 4.87 -12.10
CA TRP A 440 -44.69 5.52 -11.14
C TRP A 440 -45.30 6.80 -10.56
N GLN A 441 -45.96 7.62 -11.40
CA GLN A 441 -46.74 8.78 -10.94
C GLN A 441 -47.87 8.38 -9.98
N LEU A 442 -48.56 7.26 -10.25
CA LEU A 442 -49.59 6.71 -9.37
C LEU A 442 -49.00 6.19 -8.05
N ALA A 443 -47.87 5.47 -8.12
CA ALA A 443 -47.15 4.98 -6.94
C ALA A 443 -46.66 6.12 -6.04
N ASP A 444 -46.19 7.24 -6.62
CA ASP A 444 -45.72 8.40 -5.87
C ASP A 444 -46.87 9.14 -5.14
N LYS A 445 -47.98 9.40 -5.85
CA LYS A 445 -49.20 9.99 -5.24
C LYS A 445 -49.75 9.13 -4.09
N LEU A 446 -49.74 7.81 -4.25
CA LEU A 446 -50.20 6.88 -3.21
C LEU A 446 -49.20 6.75 -2.05
N ARG A 447 -47.90 6.96 -2.29
CA ARG A 447 -46.87 6.98 -1.25
C ARG A 447 -47.01 8.18 -0.32
N LEU A 448 -47.20 9.37 -0.88
CA LEU A 448 -47.37 10.62 -0.12
C LEU A 448 -48.62 10.62 0.76
N THR A 449 -49.68 9.92 0.32
CA THR A 449 -50.95 9.82 1.05
C THR A 449 -51.05 8.60 1.98
N ARG A 450 -50.41 7.47 1.63
CA ARG A 450 -50.36 6.23 2.43
C ARG A 450 -48.99 5.55 2.33
N PRO A 451 -48.04 5.86 3.24
CA PRO A 451 -46.68 5.30 3.23
C PRO A 451 -46.62 3.76 3.33
N SER A 452 -47.66 3.10 3.86
CA SER A 452 -47.75 1.65 3.98
C SER A 452 -48.27 0.93 2.73
N SER A 453 -48.62 1.65 1.66
CA SER A 453 -49.19 1.09 0.44
C SER A 453 -48.22 0.14 -0.29
N LEU A 454 -48.75 -0.95 -0.85
CA LEU A 454 -47.96 -1.93 -1.61
C LEU A 454 -47.29 -1.30 -2.84
N LEU A 455 -47.94 -0.32 -3.48
CA LEU A 455 -47.40 0.43 -4.62
C LEU A 455 -46.21 1.33 -4.22
N GLY A 456 -46.25 1.98 -3.04
CA GLY A 456 -45.11 2.75 -2.53
C GLY A 456 -43.88 1.89 -2.24
N LYS A 457 -44.08 0.63 -1.79
CA LYS A 457 -43.00 -0.34 -1.54
C LYS A 457 -42.29 -0.80 -2.81
N LEU A 458 -42.91 -0.70 -3.99
CA LEU A 458 -42.28 -1.06 -5.27
C LEU A 458 -41.11 -0.14 -5.63
N ILE A 459 -41.21 1.15 -5.29
CA ILE A 459 -40.11 2.13 -5.50
C ILE A 459 -38.91 1.76 -4.62
N ASN A 460 -39.16 1.45 -3.34
CA ASN A 460 -38.11 1.04 -2.41
C ASN A 460 -37.44 -0.27 -2.86
N LEU A 461 -38.21 -1.23 -3.38
CA LEU A 461 -37.68 -2.48 -3.93
C LEU A 461 -36.79 -2.21 -5.15
N ARG A 462 -37.22 -1.36 -6.09
CA ARG A 462 -36.42 -0.95 -7.25
C ARG A 462 -35.11 -0.30 -6.82
N ASN A 463 -35.17 0.67 -5.92
CA ASN A 463 -33.97 1.38 -5.45
C ASN A 463 -33.05 0.48 -4.62
N LEU A 464 -33.58 -0.49 -3.87
CA LEU A 464 -32.78 -1.51 -3.21
C LEU A 464 -32.01 -2.38 -4.22
N LEU A 465 -32.62 -2.75 -5.34
CA LEU A 465 -31.93 -3.45 -6.41
C LEU A 465 -30.81 -2.60 -7.03
N ILE A 466 -31.02 -1.28 -7.16
CA ILE A 466 -29.99 -0.34 -7.62
C ILE A 466 -28.85 -0.19 -6.59
N VAL A 467 -29.12 -0.22 -5.29
CA VAL A 467 -28.08 -0.36 -4.25
C VAL A 467 -27.29 -1.65 -4.47
N GLY A 468 -27.97 -2.75 -4.84
CA GLY A 468 -27.34 -3.99 -5.29
C GLY A 468 -26.44 -3.80 -6.51
N VAL A 469 -26.88 -3.05 -7.53
CA VAL A 469 -26.10 -2.71 -8.74
C VAL A 469 -24.83 -1.94 -8.35
N SER A 470 -24.96 -0.88 -7.54
CA SER A 470 -23.81 -0.09 -7.04
C SER A 470 -22.82 -0.93 -6.24
N SER A 471 -23.31 -1.91 -5.48
CA SER A 471 -22.51 -2.77 -4.60
C SER A 471 -21.86 -3.97 -5.30
N ASP A 472 -22.35 -4.33 -6.50
CA ASP A 472 -21.85 -5.45 -7.29
C ASP A 472 -20.51 -5.09 -7.96
N LYS A 473 -19.54 -6.00 -7.93
CA LYS A 473 -18.21 -5.79 -8.52
C LYS A 473 -18.24 -5.68 -10.06
N ARG A 474 -19.30 -6.18 -10.70
CA ARG A 474 -19.48 -6.20 -12.16
C ARG A 474 -20.14 -4.93 -12.65
N TYR A 475 -21.22 -4.52 -12.00
CA TYR A 475 -22.04 -3.38 -12.42
C TYR A 475 -21.64 -2.07 -11.73
N GLY A 476 -21.21 -2.15 -10.47
CA GLY A 476 -20.91 -1.01 -9.61
C GLY A 476 -19.91 -0.03 -10.20
N PRO A 477 -18.74 -0.45 -10.74
CA PRO A 477 -17.77 0.48 -11.32
C PRO A 477 -18.34 1.38 -12.42
N ILE A 478 -19.27 0.86 -13.24
CA ILE A 478 -19.95 1.62 -14.30
C ILE A 478 -20.98 2.56 -13.66
N TYR A 479 -21.85 2.01 -12.80
CA TYR A 479 -22.91 2.74 -12.13
C TYR A 479 -22.38 3.92 -11.31
N ASN A 480 -21.43 3.64 -10.41
CA ASN A 480 -20.89 4.61 -9.45
C ASN A 480 -20.09 5.72 -10.14
N ARG A 481 -19.46 5.43 -11.28
CA ARG A 481 -18.85 6.47 -12.12
C ARG A 481 -19.91 7.38 -12.74
N GLY A 482 -20.99 6.81 -13.25
CA GLY A 482 -22.13 7.57 -13.77
C GLY A 482 -22.69 8.54 -12.73
N ILE A 483 -22.89 8.07 -11.49
CA ILE A 483 -23.31 8.92 -10.38
C ILE A 483 -22.25 9.97 -10.02
N ALA A 484 -20.96 9.62 -10.04
CA ALA A 484 -19.88 10.59 -9.85
C ALA A 484 -19.86 11.68 -10.94
N GLN A 485 -20.20 11.35 -12.19
CA GLN A 485 -20.33 12.34 -13.27
C GLN A 485 -21.46 13.33 -12.98
N VAL A 486 -22.60 12.86 -12.49
CA VAL A 486 -23.72 13.73 -12.09
C VAL A 486 -23.31 14.67 -10.96
N MET A 487 -22.58 14.17 -9.96
CA MET A 487 -22.02 14.99 -8.88
C MET A 487 -21.01 16.02 -9.40
N HIS A 488 -20.11 15.60 -10.29
CA HIS A 488 -19.12 16.46 -10.91
C HIS A 488 -19.78 17.60 -11.68
N ASN A 489 -20.71 17.29 -12.59
CA ASN A 489 -21.44 18.32 -13.35
C ASN A 489 -22.19 19.30 -12.43
N SER A 490 -22.73 18.80 -11.32
CA SER A 490 -23.38 19.64 -10.32
C SER A 490 -22.39 20.56 -9.61
N LEU A 491 -21.18 20.09 -9.28
CA LEU A 491 -20.13 20.93 -8.70
C LEU A 491 -19.71 22.04 -9.67
N ILE A 492 -19.37 21.69 -10.91
CA ILE A 492 -18.92 22.66 -11.93
C ILE A 492 -19.97 23.73 -12.18
N ARG A 493 -21.24 23.34 -12.35
CA ARG A 493 -22.34 24.27 -12.60
C ARG A 493 -22.61 25.21 -11.41
N ASN A 494 -22.21 24.82 -10.19
CA ASN A 494 -22.32 25.64 -8.99
C ASN A 494 -20.96 26.27 -8.59
N GLY A 495 -20.05 26.46 -9.55
CA GLY A 495 -18.85 27.29 -9.40
C GLY A 495 -17.60 26.58 -8.88
N TYR A 496 -17.62 25.25 -8.69
CA TYR A 496 -16.44 24.50 -8.28
C TYR A 496 -15.39 24.46 -9.40
N GLN A 497 -14.14 24.79 -9.08
CA GLN A 497 -13.01 24.70 -10.02
C GLN A 497 -12.20 23.40 -9.79
N PRO A 498 -12.09 22.51 -10.79
CA PRO A 498 -11.23 21.33 -10.72
C PRO A 498 -9.78 21.69 -10.43
N GLY A 499 -9.13 20.93 -9.55
CA GLY A 499 -7.74 21.19 -9.14
C GLY A 499 -7.56 22.32 -8.12
N SER A 500 -8.63 23.02 -7.70
CA SER A 500 -8.57 24.06 -6.67
C SER A 500 -8.14 23.57 -5.28
N GLY A 501 -8.20 22.26 -5.03
CA GLY A 501 -7.93 21.66 -3.73
C GLY A 501 -9.04 21.85 -2.68
N VAL A 502 -10.13 22.56 -3.01
CA VAL A 502 -11.27 22.80 -2.10
C VAL A 502 -11.96 21.45 -1.78
N PRO A 503 -12.08 21.08 -0.49
CA PRO A 503 -12.62 19.77 -0.12
C PRO A 503 -14.12 19.62 -0.44
N VAL A 504 -14.52 18.38 -0.76
CA VAL A 504 -15.92 18.00 -1.01
C VAL A 504 -16.40 17.01 0.05
N THR A 505 -17.57 17.24 0.65
CA THR A 505 -18.20 16.33 1.62
C THR A 505 -19.48 15.73 1.05
N LEU A 506 -19.59 14.41 1.02
CA LEU A 506 -20.82 13.73 0.61
C LEU A 506 -21.63 13.32 1.85
N ILE A 507 -22.87 13.79 1.97
CA ILE A 507 -23.80 13.34 3.01
C ILE A 507 -24.76 12.33 2.39
N GLY A 508 -24.77 11.09 2.89
CA GLY A 508 -25.62 10.03 2.36
C GLY A 508 -26.53 9.42 3.42
N PHE A 509 -27.85 9.47 3.22
CA PHE A 509 -28.83 8.82 4.08
C PHE A 509 -29.19 7.42 3.57
N SER A 510 -29.20 6.41 4.45
CA SER A 510 -29.60 5.04 4.11
C SER A 510 -28.84 4.48 2.87
N GLY A 511 -29.54 4.10 1.80
CA GLY A 511 -28.93 3.71 0.51
C GLY A 511 -28.03 4.79 -0.11
N GLY A 512 -28.29 6.07 0.14
CA GLY A 512 -27.46 7.19 -0.31
C GLY A 512 -26.05 7.14 0.30
N GLY A 513 -25.88 6.53 1.48
CA GLY A 513 -24.56 6.25 2.06
C GLY A 513 -23.72 5.30 1.21
N GLN A 514 -24.34 4.27 0.60
CA GLN A 514 -23.66 3.40 -0.37
C GLN A 514 -23.27 4.19 -1.62
N MET A 515 -24.19 5.00 -2.17
CA MET A 515 -23.92 5.79 -3.37
C MET A 515 -22.80 6.80 -3.16
N ALA A 516 -22.76 7.47 -2.00
CA ALA A 516 -21.70 8.38 -1.62
C ALA A 516 -20.34 7.67 -1.55
N CYS A 517 -20.24 6.60 -0.74
CA CYS A 517 -18.98 5.86 -0.56
C CYS A 517 -18.47 5.24 -1.87
N ALA A 518 -19.38 4.76 -2.71
CA ALA A 518 -19.02 4.06 -3.94
C ALA A 518 -18.60 5.02 -5.07
N SER A 519 -19.18 6.22 -5.12
CA SER A 519 -18.91 7.24 -6.15
C SER A 519 -17.72 8.14 -5.80
N ALA A 520 -17.46 8.35 -4.51
CA ALA A 520 -16.41 9.25 -4.03
C ALA A 520 -15.00 9.00 -4.61
N PRO A 521 -14.50 7.75 -4.77
CA PRO A 521 -13.18 7.53 -5.39
C PRO A 521 -13.09 8.02 -6.83
N PHE A 522 -14.19 7.96 -7.59
CA PHE A 522 -14.25 8.47 -8.96
C PHE A 522 -14.34 9.99 -8.97
N LEU A 523 -15.18 10.56 -8.09
CA LEU A 523 -15.33 12.01 -7.94
C LEU A 523 -14.01 12.66 -7.54
N ARG A 524 -13.29 12.11 -6.56
CA ARG A 524 -11.97 12.59 -6.08
C ARG A 524 -10.98 12.76 -7.23
N ARG A 525 -10.94 11.78 -8.13
CA ARG A 525 -10.07 11.83 -9.30
C ARG A 525 -10.48 12.92 -10.28
N ALA A 526 -11.78 13.10 -10.51
CA ALA A 526 -12.28 14.10 -11.43
C ALA A 526 -12.06 15.54 -10.91
N VAL A 527 -12.22 15.76 -9.61
CA VAL A 527 -12.10 17.11 -9.01
C VAL A 527 -10.70 17.45 -8.52
N GLY A 528 -9.83 16.45 -8.31
CA GLY A 528 -8.46 16.66 -7.83
C GLY A 528 -8.36 17.14 -6.37
N ALA A 529 -9.35 16.87 -5.53
CA ALA A 529 -9.44 17.42 -4.17
C ALA A 529 -9.85 16.37 -3.11
N PRO A 530 -9.62 16.64 -1.81
CA PRO A 530 -9.96 15.72 -0.73
C PRO A 530 -11.48 15.49 -0.62
N ILE A 531 -11.91 14.24 -0.38
CA ILE A 531 -13.33 13.88 -0.24
C ILE A 531 -13.60 13.15 1.08
N ASP A 532 -14.53 13.70 1.85
CA ASP A 532 -15.11 13.12 3.07
C ASP A 532 -16.51 12.57 2.81
N VAL A 533 -16.92 11.55 3.58
CA VAL A 533 -18.29 11.03 3.54
C VAL A 533 -18.90 11.03 4.94
N ILE A 534 -20.09 11.61 5.09
CA ILE A 534 -20.95 11.51 6.27
C ILE A 534 -22.11 10.59 5.93
N SER A 535 -22.14 9.41 6.52
CA SER A 535 -23.20 8.43 6.34
C SER A 535 -24.18 8.48 7.51
N LEU A 536 -25.46 8.68 7.21
CA LEU A 536 -26.57 8.67 8.18
C LEU A 536 -27.31 7.33 8.06
N GLY A 537 -27.05 6.38 8.97
CA GLY A 537 -27.67 5.05 8.96
C GLY A 537 -27.39 4.23 7.69
N GLY A 538 -26.27 4.47 7.01
CA GLY A 538 -26.05 3.94 5.67
C GLY A 538 -25.85 2.42 5.58
N VAL A 539 -26.42 1.79 4.56
CA VAL A 539 -26.22 0.36 4.26
C VAL A 539 -25.10 0.20 3.23
N ILE A 540 -23.86 0.19 3.71
CA ILE A 540 -22.67 0.32 2.85
C ILE A 540 -21.99 -1.03 2.61
N SER A 541 -21.64 -1.30 1.35
CA SER A 541 -20.89 -2.48 0.90
C SER A 541 -19.40 -2.40 1.21
N ALA A 542 -18.82 -3.53 1.62
CA ALA A 542 -17.38 -3.66 1.80
C ALA A 542 -16.57 -3.67 0.49
N ASN A 543 -17.24 -3.67 -0.67
CA ASN A 543 -16.60 -3.61 -1.98
C ASN A 543 -16.13 -2.20 -2.37
N ASN A 544 -16.60 -1.16 -1.67
CA ASN A 544 -16.17 0.23 -1.92
C ASN A 544 -14.73 0.44 -1.47
N ASN A 545 -13.96 1.26 -2.20
CA ASN A 545 -12.57 1.52 -1.87
C ASN A 545 -12.42 2.68 -0.88
N PHE A 546 -12.75 2.44 0.39
CA PHE A 546 -12.69 3.42 1.48
C PHE A 546 -11.29 4.01 1.69
N LEU A 547 -10.24 3.33 1.25
CA LEU A 547 -8.85 3.77 1.40
C LEU A 547 -8.55 5.03 0.59
N LYS A 548 -9.37 5.31 -0.45
CA LYS A 548 -9.28 6.52 -1.27
C LYS A 548 -10.10 7.69 -0.73
N LEU A 549 -10.83 7.52 0.36
CA LEU A 549 -11.47 8.62 1.08
C LEU A 549 -10.47 9.26 2.02
N GLU A 550 -10.68 10.54 2.32
CA GLU A 550 -10.05 11.15 3.49
C GLU A 550 -10.63 10.51 4.75
N HIS A 551 -11.96 10.61 4.92
CA HIS A 551 -12.63 9.97 6.03
C HIS A 551 -14.07 9.55 5.73
N LEU A 552 -14.53 8.48 6.41
CA LEU A 552 -15.94 8.10 6.49
C LEU A 552 -16.44 8.26 7.94
N TYR A 553 -17.35 9.21 8.17
CA TYR A 553 -18.10 9.35 9.42
C TYR A 553 -19.42 8.60 9.30
N HIS A 554 -19.56 7.49 10.00
CA HIS A 554 -20.74 6.64 9.95
C HIS A 554 -21.58 6.80 11.23
N LEU A 555 -22.66 7.58 11.12
CA LEU A 555 -23.58 7.93 12.21
C LEU A 555 -24.70 6.89 12.29
N VAL A 556 -24.81 6.20 13.43
CA VAL A 556 -25.74 5.06 13.60
C VAL A 556 -26.40 5.08 14.98
N GLY A 557 -27.71 4.90 15.01
CA GLY A 557 -28.49 4.69 16.24
C GLY A 557 -28.54 3.22 16.65
N ARG A 558 -28.60 2.92 17.96
CA ARG A 558 -28.60 1.51 18.43
C ARG A 558 -29.85 0.77 17.98
N LYS A 559 -30.98 1.42 17.77
CA LYS A 559 -32.24 0.81 17.29
C LYS A 559 -32.39 0.85 15.76
N ASP A 560 -31.38 1.30 15.02
CA ASP A 560 -31.40 1.25 13.56
C ASP A 560 -31.35 -0.21 13.08
N SER A 561 -32.50 -0.73 12.62
CA SER A 561 -32.61 -2.09 12.09
C SER A 561 -32.12 -2.23 10.65
N VAL A 562 -32.00 -1.13 9.91
CA VAL A 562 -31.66 -1.12 8.49
C VAL A 562 -30.15 -1.15 8.33
N GLU A 563 -29.39 -0.34 9.08
CA GLU A 563 -27.91 -0.38 9.06
C GLU A 563 -27.39 -1.76 9.44
N ARG A 564 -28.04 -2.43 10.40
CA ARG A 564 -27.71 -3.79 10.84
C ARG A 564 -27.78 -4.84 9.74
N LEU A 565 -28.53 -4.59 8.65
CA LEU A 565 -28.52 -5.46 7.49
C LEU A 565 -27.20 -5.38 6.72
N GLY A 566 -26.45 -4.28 6.82
CA GLY A 566 -25.19 -4.09 6.11
C GLY A 566 -24.17 -5.21 6.35
N PRO A 567 -23.78 -5.51 7.61
CA PRO A 567 -22.91 -6.65 7.89
C PRO A 567 -23.48 -8.01 7.47
N ILE A 568 -24.81 -8.19 7.44
CA ILE A 568 -25.44 -9.46 7.03
C ILE A 568 -25.38 -9.62 5.50
N LEU A 569 -25.75 -8.56 4.77
CA LEU A 569 -25.79 -8.53 3.31
C LEU A 569 -24.39 -8.51 2.71
N PHE A 570 -23.39 -7.95 3.40
CA PHE A 570 -22.04 -7.79 2.89
C PHE A 570 -21.01 -8.56 3.73
N PRO A 571 -20.73 -9.84 3.40
CA PRO A 571 -19.75 -10.66 4.14
C PRO A 571 -18.37 -10.03 4.27
N GLY A 572 -17.97 -9.18 3.32
CA GLY A 572 -16.74 -8.39 3.41
C GLY A 572 -16.64 -7.48 4.64
N ARG A 573 -17.73 -7.18 5.35
CA ARG A 573 -17.72 -6.45 6.63
C ARG A 573 -17.43 -7.35 7.84
N TRP A 574 -17.36 -8.67 7.65
CA TRP A 574 -17.11 -9.62 8.75
C TRP A 574 -15.64 -9.57 9.16
N LYS A 575 -15.38 -9.74 10.47
CA LYS A 575 -14.01 -9.71 11.02
C LYS A 575 -13.11 -10.82 10.45
N LEU A 576 -13.69 -11.90 9.94
CA LEU A 576 -12.98 -13.03 9.32
C LEU A 576 -12.32 -12.69 7.98
N LEU A 577 -12.67 -11.56 7.36
CA LEU A 577 -12.10 -11.11 6.08
C LEU A 577 -11.26 -9.84 6.30
N PRO A 578 -10.10 -9.93 6.99
CA PRO A 578 -9.33 -8.75 7.39
C PRO A 578 -8.84 -7.92 6.21
N LEU A 579 -8.68 -8.52 5.03
CA LEU A 579 -8.18 -7.87 3.81
C LEU A 579 -9.25 -7.09 3.02
N SER A 580 -10.51 -7.09 3.46
CA SER A 580 -11.55 -6.29 2.79
C SER A 580 -11.26 -4.78 2.93
N PHE A 581 -11.68 -3.97 1.95
CA PHE A 581 -11.51 -2.52 2.02
C PHE A 581 -12.13 -1.93 3.29
N TRP A 582 -13.28 -2.46 3.72
CA TRP A 582 -13.95 -2.05 4.95
C TRP A 582 -13.09 -2.32 6.20
N ASN A 583 -12.61 -3.54 6.37
CA ASN A 583 -11.84 -3.91 7.57
C ASN A 583 -10.47 -3.23 7.59
N ARG A 584 -9.84 -3.04 6.43
CA ARG A 584 -8.61 -2.27 6.28
C ARG A 584 -8.83 -0.80 6.68
N ALA A 585 -9.83 -0.14 6.09
CA ALA A 585 -10.12 1.26 6.42
C ALA A 585 -10.53 1.44 7.89
N LYS A 586 -11.22 0.47 8.49
CA LYS A 586 -11.53 0.47 9.92
C LYS A 586 -10.29 0.34 10.80
N ARG A 587 -9.34 -0.55 10.48
CA ARG A 587 -8.07 -0.68 11.21
C ARG A 587 -7.23 0.58 11.11
N LEU A 588 -7.19 1.16 9.92
CA LEU A 588 -6.50 2.42 9.62
C LEU A 588 -7.21 3.66 10.20
N GLY A 589 -8.31 3.53 10.92
CA GLY A 589 -9.02 4.69 11.48
C GLY A 589 -9.74 5.58 10.45
N LYS A 590 -9.73 5.26 9.15
CA LYS A 590 -10.45 5.99 8.08
C LYS A 590 -11.98 5.91 8.18
N ILE A 591 -12.51 5.13 9.13
CA ILE A 591 -13.95 5.01 9.40
C ILE A 591 -14.19 5.31 10.88
N SER A 592 -14.90 6.41 11.15
CA SER A 592 -15.39 6.75 12.49
C SER A 592 -16.83 6.27 12.65
N PHE A 593 -17.10 5.44 13.65
CA PHE A 593 -18.46 5.09 14.04
C PHE A 593 -18.95 6.08 15.10
N VAL A 594 -19.94 6.90 14.75
CA VAL A 594 -20.51 7.92 15.63
C VAL A 594 -21.86 7.43 16.12
N SER A 595 -21.98 7.20 17.43
CA SER A 595 -23.24 6.73 17.99
C SER A 595 -24.26 7.87 18.10
N LEU A 596 -25.47 7.63 17.61
CA LEU A 596 -26.63 8.51 17.83
C LEU A 596 -27.39 8.17 19.12
N GLY A 597 -26.92 7.20 19.91
CA GLY A 597 -27.53 6.82 21.18
C GLY A 597 -28.48 5.61 21.10
N PRO A 598 -29.03 5.19 22.24
CA PRO A 598 -29.73 3.91 22.37
C PRO A 598 -31.16 3.90 21.82
N THR A 599 -31.81 5.06 21.70
CA THR A 599 -33.23 5.18 21.31
C THR A 599 -33.45 5.47 19.82
N VAL A 600 -32.40 5.92 19.11
CA VAL A 600 -32.49 6.33 17.71
C VAL A 600 -32.61 5.12 16.77
N GLY A 601 -33.67 5.10 15.97
CA GLY A 601 -33.94 4.15 14.88
C GLY A 601 -33.54 4.72 13.51
N HIS A 602 -33.95 4.04 12.43
CA HIS A 602 -33.53 4.42 11.06
C HIS A 602 -34.32 5.59 10.48
N GLN A 603 -35.64 5.42 10.37
CA GLN A 603 -36.59 6.34 9.73
C GLN A 603 -37.74 6.69 10.69
N LEU A 604 -38.56 7.67 10.33
CA LEU A 604 -39.72 8.06 11.12
C LEU A 604 -40.74 6.91 11.31
N PRO A 605 -41.41 6.82 12.49
CA PRO A 605 -41.13 7.56 13.73
C PRO A 605 -39.94 6.95 14.51
N GLY A 606 -39.26 7.78 15.30
CA GLY A 606 -38.08 7.44 16.11
C GLY A 606 -36.75 7.45 15.35
N GLY A 607 -36.73 7.90 14.09
CA GLY A 607 -35.57 7.86 13.19
C GLY A 607 -34.48 8.90 13.44
N ILE A 608 -33.43 8.86 12.62
CA ILE A 608 -32.25 9.77 12.69
C ILE A 608 -32.64 11.25 12.50
N MET A 609 -33.64 11.52 11.67
CA MET A 609 -34.11 12.86 11.32
C MET A 609 -35.41 13.25 12.04
N ASP A 610 -35.77 12.56 13.14
CA ASP A 610 -37.05 12.77 13.81
C ASP A 610 -37.09 14.06 14.65
N PRO A 611 -37.98 15.03 14.33
CA PRO A 611 -38.11 16.26 15.10
C PRO A 611 -38.97 16.11 16.37
N ALA A 612 -39.73 15.04 16.51
CA ALA A 612 -40.66 14.77 17.62
C ALA A 612 -40.06 13.79 18.66
N ALA A 613 -39.27 12.81 18.24
CA ALA A 613 -38.57 11.92 19.16
C ALA A 613 -37.50 12.68 19.97
N ARG A 614 -37.28 12.27 21.22
CA ARG A 614 -36.38 12.94 22.17
C ARG A 614 -35.37 11.95 22.75
N LEU A 615 -34.16 12.43 22.97
CA LEU A 615 -33.12 11.76 23.73
C LEU A 615 -33.32 11.96 25.23
N GLU A 616 -32.57 11.22 26.03
CA GLU A 616 -32.55 11.34 27.49
C GLU A 616 -32.12 12.74 27.97
N ASP A 617 -31.31 13.45 27.17
CA ASP A 617 -30.87 14.82 27.45
C ASP A 617 -31.85 15.92 26.99
N GLY A 618 -33.02 15.53 26.48
CA GLY A 618 -34.08 16.44 26.04
C GLY A 618 -33.92 17.00 24.62
N ARG A 619 -32.79 16.76 23.92
CA ARG A 619 -32.66 17.14 22.51
C ARG A 619 -33.52 16.24 21.61
N SER A 620 -33.97 16.74 20.47
CA SER A 620 -34.60 15.89 19.46
C SER A 620 -33.56 15.05 18.72
N HIS A 621 -33.97 13.93 18.12
CA HIS A 621 -33.07 13.13 17.28
C HIS A 621 -32.53 13.97 16.10
N LEU A 622 -33.40 14.76 15.46
CA LEU A 622 -33.00 15.71 14.42
C LEU A 622 -31.96 16.72 14.92
N GLN A 623 -32.18 17.33 16.09
CA GLN A 623 -31.27 18.32 16.66
C GLN A 623 -29.88 17.72 16.91
N GLN A 624 -29.80 16.51 17.47
CA GLN A 624 -28.53 15.81 17.66
C GLN A 624 -27.82 15.51 16.34
N THR A 625 -28.55 15.05 15.32
CA THR A 625 -27.99 14.76 14.00
C THR A 625 -27.41 16.03 13.37
N LEU A 626 -28.13 17.16 13.43
CA LEU A 626 -27.64 18.46 12.96
C LEU A 626 -26.38 18.89 13.71
N ASP A 627 -26.37 18.81 15.04
CA ASP A 627 -25.22 19.17 15.88
C ASP A 627 -23.96 18.35 15.51
N LEU A 628 -24.11 17.07 15.20
CA LEU A 628 -23.00 16.19 14.84
C LEU A 628 -22.48 16.45 13.42
N VAL A 629 -23.38 16.64 12.44
CA VAL A 629 -23.00 16.99 11.06
C VAL A 629 -22.24 18.32 11.07
N GLU A 630 -22.75 19.33 11.78
CA GLU A 630 -22.11 20.63 11.94
C GLU A 630 -20.69 20.50 12.54
N LYS A 631 -20.55 19.72 13.62
CA LYS A 631 -19.22 19.45 14.23
C LYS A 631 -18.25 18.75 13.29
N ILE A 632 -18.72 17.80 12.48
CA ILE A 632 -17.88 17.08 11.51
C ILE A 632 -17.37 18.03 10.43
N VAL A 633 -18.28 18.79 9.82
CA VAL A 633 -17.96 19.72 8.72
C VAL A 633 -17.01 20.83 9.19
N GLN A 634 -17.13 21.28 10.44
CA GLN A 634 -16.23 22.27 11.05
C GLN A 634 -14.92 21.68 11.58
N GLY A 635 -14.70 20.36 11.48
CA GLY A 635 -13.52 19.69 12.02
C GLY A 635 -13.45 19.67 13.56
N LYS A 636 -14.56 19.93 14.26
CA LYS A 636 -14.66 20.01 15.73
C LYS A 636 -15.11 18.70 16.40
N LEU A 637 -15.51 17.69 15.63
CA LEU A 637 -15.82 16.39 16.19
C LEU A 637 -14.52 15.73 16.65
N LEU A 638 -14.31 15.61 17.97
CA LEU A 638 -13.22 14.83 18.56
C LEU A 638 -13.11 13.49 17.81
N LYS A 639 -11.96 13.24 17.19
CA LYS A 639 -11.74 12.00 16.46
C LYS A 639 -11.96 10.86 17.47
N ALA A 640 -12.61 9.76 17.09
CA ALA A 640 -12.82 8.62 17.99
C ALA A 640 -11.49 8.07 18.56
N SER A 641 -10.38 8.42 17.92
CA SER A 641 -9.01 8.19 18.31
C SER A 641 -8.64 8.87 19.64
N ASP A 642 -9.25 9.99 20.05
CA ASP A 642 -9.00 10.65 21.35
C ASP A 642 -9.45 9.81 22.57
N ARG A 643 -10.13 8.67 22.34
CA ARG A 643 -10.50 7.70 23.38
C ARG A 643 -9.51 6.55 23.54
N LEU A 644 -8.53 6.42 22.64
CA LEU A 644 -7.49 5.42 22.77
C LEU A 644 -6.39 5.95 23.70
N PRO A 645 -6.00 5.21 24.74
CA PRO A 645 -4.88 5.61 25.58
C PRO A 645 -3.61 5.67 24.72
N LYS A 646 -2.88 6.78 24.77
CA LYS A 646 -1.58 6.91 24.12
C LYS A 646 -0.59 5.96 24.79
N GLN A 647 -0.02 5.03 24.04
CA GLN A 647 1.12 4.24 24.51
C GLN A 647 2.36 5.14 24.54
N GLN A 648 3.08 5.14 25.67
CA GLN A 648 4.33 5.87 25.81
C GLN A 648 5.45 5.12 25.06
N SER A 649 6.30 5.87 24.34
CA SER A 649 7.49 5.34 23.69
C SER A 649 8.65 5.21 24.68
N HIS A 650 9.64 4.34 24.39
CA HIS A 650 10.89 4.32 25.17
C HIS A 650 11.62 5.65 25.07
N TYR A 651 11.65 6.26 23.89
CA TYR A 651 12.21 7.59 23.70
C TYR A 651 11.60 8.62 24.67
N ASP A 652 10.27 8.73 24.72
CA ASP A 652 9.57 9.66 25.62
C ASP A 652 9.86 9.35 27.09
N HIS A 653 10.03 8.08 27.44
CA HIS A 653 10.40 7.65 28.78
C HIS A 653 11.85 8.04 29.12
N PHE A 654 12.80 7.64 28.29
CA PHE A 654 14.24 7.86 28.46
C PHE A 654 14.60 9.36 28.54
N LYS A 655 13.95 10.20 27.74
CA LYS A 655 14.14 11.67 27.73
C LYS A 655 13.71 12.37 29.02
N GLN A 656 13.00 11.69 29.93
CA GLN A 656 12.64 12.26 31.24
C GLN A 656 13.85 12.45 32.15
N LEU A 657 14.95 11.72 31.92
CA LEU A 657 16.19 11.91 32.68
C LEU A 657 16.95 13.17 32.20
N PRO A 658 17.43 14.02 33.12
CA PRO A 658 18.13 15.25 32.75
C PRO A 658 19.34 15.05 31.82
N PHE A 659 20.16 14.02 32.04
CA PHE A 659 21.37 13.79 31.22
C PHE A 659 21.07 13.36 29.77
N ASN A 660 19.82 13.01 29.46
CA ASN A 660 19.37 12.75 28.09
C ASN A 660 18.85 14.01 27.38
N GLN A 661 18.79 15.14 28.07
CA GLN A 661 18.36 16.44 27.53
C GLN A 661 19.58 17.26 27.12
N HIS A 662 19.46 18.01 26.02
CA HIS A 662 20.61 18.71 25.44
C HIS A 662 21.05 19.93 26.26
N ASP A 663 20.10 20.57 26.96
CA ASP A 663 20.28 21.76 27.81
C ASP A 663 20.92 21.45 29.16
N TYR A 664 21.03 20.17 29.52
CA TYR A 664 21.80 19.72 30.68
C TYR A 664 23.31 20.01 30.56
N TYR A 665 23.80 20.19 29.32
CA TYR A 665 25.23 20.37 29.03
C TYR A 665 25.54 21.81 28.57
N PRO A 666 26.18 22.67 29.41
CA PRO A 666 26.49 24.04 29.02
C PRO A 666 27.42 24.12 27.80
N LEU A 667 27.12 25.02 26.85
CA LEU A 667 27.91 25.16 25.62
C LEU A 667 29.27 25.83 25.86
N ASN A 668 29.33 26.83 26.73
CA ASN A 668 30.56 27.49 27.14
C ASN A 668 31.30 26.66 28.19
N GLN A 669 32.06 25.67 27.74
CA GLN A 669 32.88 24.81 28.60
C GLN A 669 34.30 24.68 28.04
N SER A 670 35.27 24.54 28.94
CA SER A 670 36.65 24.21 28.61
C SER A 670 36.99 22.79 29.07
N ILE A 671 37.75 22.08 28.23
CA ILE A 671 38.25 20.74 28.54
C ILE A 671 39.76 20.68 28.35
N ASP A 672 40.43 19.91 29.19
CA ASP A 672 41.88 19.72 29.09
C ASP A 672 42.17 18.80 27.90
N ARG A 673 42.73 19.37 26.83
CA ARG A 673 43.02 18.67 25.58
C ARG A 673 44.10 17.58 25.72
N ARG A 674 44.78 17.49 26.88
CA ARG A 674 45.69 16.38 27.19
C ARG A 674 44.94 15.08 27.49
N TRP A 675 43.72 15.18 28.01
CA TRP A 675 42.95 14.04 28.53
C TRP A 675 41.67 13.78 27.72
N TYR A 676 41.14 14.82 27.06
CA TYR A 676 39.93 14.73 26.25
C TYR A 676 40.12 15.31 24.85
N CYS A 677 39.42 14.75 23.87
CA CYS A 677 39.40 15.23 22.50
C CYS A 677 37.96 15.49 22.02
N PRO A 678 37.73 16.50 21.16
CA PRO A 678 36.44 16.65 20.49
C PRO A 678 36.20 15.48 19.54
N ILE A 679 34.94 15.05 19.41
CA ILE A 679 34.57 13.94 18.51
C ILE A 679 34.80 14.33 17.04
N ALA A 680 34.50 15.58 16.68
CA ALA A 680 34.70 16.12 15.33
C ALA A 680 34.95 17.64 15.34
N PRO A 681 35.50 18.22 14.27
CA PRO A 681 35.72 19.67 14.18
C PRO A 681 34.43 20.49 14.27
N TRP A 682 33.39 20.08 13.53
CA TRP A 682 32.06 20.71 13.55
C TRP A 682 31.04 19.77 14.18
N MET A 683 30.39 20.24 15.24
CA MET A 683 29.32 19.51 15.92
C MET A 683 28.19 20.47 16.31
N GLY A 684 26.96 19.98 16.34
CA GLY A 684 25.83 20.82 16.72
C GLY A 684 24.50 20.10 16.74
N ARG A 685 23.49 20.82 17.22
CA ARG A 685 22.11 20.37 17.29
C ARG A 685 21.35 20.87 16.08
N LEU A 686 20.70 19.95 15.37
CA LEU A 686 19.84 20.29 14.24
C LEU A 686 18.52 20.85 14.77
N ILE A 687 18.06 21.93 14.13
CA ILE A 687 16.82 22.61 14.47
C ILE A 687 15.99 22.74 13.18
N LEU A 688 14.79 22.16 13.21
CA LEU A 688 13.86 22.28 12.10
C LEU A 688 13.34 23.73 12.02
N PRO A 689 13.42 24.41 10.86
CA PRO A 689 12.90 25.77 10.72
C PRO A 689 11.39 25.82 10.93
N ARG A 690 10.85 26.99 11.30
CA ARG A 690 9.40 27.17 11.30
C ARG A 690 8.88 27.24 9.86
N LEU A 691 7.62 26.85 9.65
CA LEU A 691 7.04 26.77 8.31
C LEU A 691 7.07 28.12 7.58
N GLU A 692 6.93 29.23 8.31
CA GLU A 692 6.97 30.59 7.77
C GLU A 692 8.38 31.05 7.35
N GLU A 693 9.42 30.53 8.01
CA GLU A 693 10.83 30.90 7.79
C GLU A 693 11.49 30.01 6.72
N ARG A 694 10.92 28.83 6.48
CA ARG A 694 11.46 27.77 5.62
C ARG A 694 11.84 28.23 4.21
N SER A 695 10.96 28.98 3.54
CA SER A 695 11.18 29.41 2.14
C SER A 695 12.32 30.43 2.00
N GLN A 696 12.60 31.19 3.05
CA GLN A 696 13.67 32.19 3.06
C GLN A 696 15.01 31.58 3.46
N LEU A 697 14.98 30.54 4.29
CA LEU A 697 16.18 29.94 4.87
C LEU A 697 16.91 29.01 3.89
N ASN A 698 16.17 28.27 3.06
CA ASN A 698 16.72 27.32 2.07
C ASN A 698 17.75 26.33 2.69
N GLY A 699 17.32 25.64 3.75
CA GLY A 699 18.14 24.73 4.56
C GLY A 699 17.48 24.46 5.91
N ILE A 700 18.28 24.13 6.93
CA ILE A 700 17.85 24.01 8.33
C ILE A 700 18.71 24.87 9.25
N TRP A 701 18.25 25.09 10.49
CA TRP A 701 19.08 25.70 11.51
C TRP A 701 20.00 24.66 12.17
N MET A 702 21.19 25.09 12.57
CA MET A 702 22.11 24.31 13.39
C MET A 702 22.63 25.19 14.53
N GLU A 703 22.46 24.76 15.77
CA GLU A 703 23.11 25.38 16.92
C GLU A 703 24.50 24.76 17.07
N VAL A 704 25.54 25.59 16.91
CA VAL A 704 26.92 25.10 16.90
C VAL A 704 27.36 24.79 18.33
N HIS A 705 27.72 23.53 18.58
CA HIS A 705 28.16 23.05 19.89
C HIS A 705 29.68 22.97 20.00
N HIS A 706 30.36 22.84 18.86
CA HIS A 706 31.81 22.89 18.73
C HIS A 706 32.17 23.32 17.31
N ALA A 707 33.23 24.12 17.18
CA ALA A 707 33.75 24.63 15.92
C ALA A 707 35.29 24.48 15.88
N PRO A 708 35.90 24.36 14.70
CA PRO A 708 37.35 24.37 14.54
C PRO A 708 37.97 25.73 14.89
N VAL A 709 39.30 25.74 15.01
CA VAL A 709 40.07 26.95 15.30
C VAL A 709 39.80 28.03 14.26
N GLY A 710 39.50 29.26 14.70
CA GLY A 710 39.13 30.40 13.87
C GLY A 710 37.62 30.66 13.79
N TYR A 711 36.78 29.73 14.25
CA TYR A 711 35.32 29.82 14.23
C TYR A 711 34.68 29.68 15.63
N GLU A 712 35.47 29.80 16.70
CA GLU A 712 35.02 29.61 18.08
C GLU A 712 33.89 30.57 18.49
N SER A 713 33.82 31.76 17.86
CA SER A 713 32.75 32.73 18.07
C SER A 713 31.37 32.24 17.65
N LEU A 714 31.28 31.19 16.84
CA LEU A 714 30.02 30.57 16.44
C LEU A 714 29.48 29.60 17.49
N ILE A 715 30.27 29.18 18.48
CA ILE A 715 29.80 28.25 19.51
C ILE A 715 28.65 28.90 20.30
N GLY A 716 27.50 28.22 20.35
CA GLY A 716 26.28 28.72 20.96
C GLY A 716 25.41 29.61 20.07
N THR A 717 25.82 29.88 18.83
CA THR A 717 25.00 30.61 17.85
C THR A 717 24.28 29.64 16.90
N GLN A 718 23.21 30.14 16.28
CA GLN A 718 22.50 29.43 15.23
C GLN A 718 23.07 29.85 13.87
N VAL A 719 23.43 28.85 13.06
CA VAL A 719 23.89 29.00 11.68
C VAL A 719 22.94 28.28 10.74
N ILE A 720 22.91 28.68 9.48
CA ILE A 720 22.18 27.96 8.44
C ILE A 720 23.04 26.77 8.01
N LEU A 721 22.47 25.57 8.00
CA LEU A 721 23.07 24.38 7.42
C LEU A 721 22.33 24.03 6.12
N ARG A 722 23.07 23.91 5.01
CA ARG A 722 22.51 23.58 3.70
C ARG A 722 23.40 22.64 2.89
N TRP A 723 22.85 22.12 1.80
CA TRP A 723 23.61 21.38 0.82
C TRP A 723 24.48 22.33 -0.02
N VAL A 724 25.68 21.88 -0.36
CA VAL A 724 26.54 22.57 -1.32
C VAL A 724 25.90 22.61 -2.71
N ASP A 725 26.17 23.66 -3.48
CA ASP A 725 25.71 23.81 -4.87
C ASP A 725 26.58 22.98 -5.83
N ASP A 726 26.56 21.66 -5.63
CA ASP A 726 27.20 20.68 -6.48
C ASP A 726 26.14 19.87 -7.26
N LEU A 727 26.35 19.66 -8.56
CA LEU A 727 25.37 19.03 -9.44
C LEU A 727 25.01 17.60 -8.99
N PHE A 728 25.97 16.84 -8.44
CA PHE A 728 25.72 15.48 -7.97
C PHE A 728 24.91 15.50 -6.67
N VAL A 729 25.29 16.37 -5.72
CA VAL A 729 24.57 16.54 -4.45
C VAL A 729 23.12 16.98 -4.70
N GLN A 730 22.91 17.99 -5.53
CA GLN A 730 21.58 18.52 -5.85
C GLN A 730 20.68 17.46 -6.50
N ARG A 731 21.23 16.63 -7.40
CA ARG A 731 20.48 15.50 -8.00
C ARG A 731 20.11 14.44 -6.97
N LEU A 732 21.01 14.14 -6.02
CA LEU A 732 20.74 13.17 -4.97
C LEU A 732 19.65 13.67 -4.02
N VAL A 733 19.73 14.93 -3.59
CA VAL A 733 18.72 15.59 -2.76
C VAL A 733 17.36 15.58 -3.47
N ALA A 734 17.29 16.09 -4.70
CA ALA A 734 16.05 16.14 -5.47
C ALA A 734 15.41 14.76 -5.68
N ALA A 735 16.21 13.69 -5.80
CA ALA A 735 15.70 12.33 -5.99
C ALA A 735 14.94 11.76 -4.78
N VAL A 736 15.20 12.30 -3.58
CA VAL A 736 14.61 11.81 -2.32
C VAL A 736 13.76 12.85 -1.59
N THR A 737 13.73 14.10 -2.08
CA THR A 737 12.80 15.12 -1.63
C THR A 737 11.36 14.70 -1.93
N ARG A 738 10.48 14.72 -0.90
CA ARG A 738 9.09 14.27 -1.02
C ARG A 738 8.14 15.14 -0.22
N ASP A 739 6.89 15.21 -0.66
CA ASP A 739 5.81 15.71 0.17
C ASP A 739 5.51 14.66 1.26
N VAL A 740 5.30 15.11 2.50
CA VAL A 740 5.08 14.25 3.66
C VAL A 740 3.65 14.41 4.13
N HIS A 741 2.84 13.39 3.90
CA HIS A 741 1.45 13.31 4.34
C HIS A 741 1.26 11.97 5.06
N PHE A 742 0.94 12.04 6.35
CA PHE A 742 0.85 10.84 7.15
C PHE A 742 -0.21 9.90 6.58
N SER A 743 0.20 8.67 6.34
CA SER A 743 -0.72 7.56 6.16
C SER A 743 -1.53 7.39 7.43
N ALA A 744 -2.69 6.77 7.26
CA ALA A 744 -3.57 6.51 8.38
C ALA A 744 -2.93 5.55 9.40
N GLU A 745 -1.99 4.70 8.97
CA GLU A 745 -1.16 3.90 9.88
C GLU A 745 -0.15 4.76 10.64
N ALA A 746 0.57 5.67 9.95
CA ALA A 746 1.52 6.60 10.60
C ALA A 746 0.84 7.50 11.62
N GLU A 747 -0.34 8.03 11.31
CA GLU A 747 -1.11 8.85 12.25
C GLU A 747 -1.60 8.04 13.47
N TYR A 748 -1.96 6.76 13.26
CA TYR A 748 -2.32 5.87 14.35
C TYR A 748 -1.10 5.54 15.23
N THR A 749 0.01 5.10 14.64
CA THR A 749 1.18 4.64 15.41
C THR A 749 1.92 5.80 16.07
N SER A 750 1.96 6.98 15.45
CA SER A 750 2.53 8.20 16.05
C SER A 750 1.75 8.70 17.26
N THR A 751 0.43 8.48 17.27
CA THR A 751 -0.46 9.05 18.29
C THR A 751 -0.78 8.04 19.38
N TYR A 752 -0.92 6.75 19.04
CA TYR A 752 -1.42 5.70 19.94
C TYR A 752 -0.49 4.49 20.05
N GLY A 753 0.34 4.20 19.04
CA GLY A 753 1.13 2.98 18.95
C GLY A 753 2.50 3.04 19.64
N GLY A 754 2.89 4.18 20.22
CA GLY A 754 4.16 4.35 20.92
C GLY A 754 5.40 4.40 20.01
N LEU A 755 5.24 4.46 18.69
CA LEU A 755 6.35 4.66 17.76
C LEU A 755 6.68 6.15 17.65
N VAL A 756 7.96 6.49 17.58
CA VAL A 756 8.42 7.86 17.30
C VAL A 756 8.33 8.09 15.80
N HIS A 757 7.64 9.16 15.37
CA HIS A 757 7.44 9.54 13.97
C HIS A 757 7.82 11.02 13.75
N PRO A 758 8.10 11.46 12.50
CA PRO A 758 8.42 12.84 12.15
C PRO A 758 7.15 13.72 12.15
N THR A 759 6.42 13.77 13.26
CA THR A 759 5.10 14.42 13.34
C THR A 759 5.13 15.90 13.00
N ARG A 760 6.28 16.56 13.20
CA ARG A 760 6.51 17.97 12.85
C ARG A 760 6.56 18.23 11.34
N LEU A 761 6.78 17.19 10.54
CA LEU A 761 6.83 17.24 9.07
C LEU A 761 5.50 16.85 8.41
N ASN A 762 4.49 16.45 9.19
CA ASN A 762 3.21 16.08 8.60
C ASN A 762 2.58 17.28 7.86
N HIS A 763 2.09 17.03 6.65
CA HIS A 763 1.58 18.01 5.68
C HIS A 763 2.61 18.96 5.07
N TRP A 764 3.91 18.79 5.31
CA TRP A 764 4.93 19.57 4.63
C TRP A 764 5.12 19.07 3.19
N GLN A 765 5.32 19.99 2.25
CA GLN A 765 5.66 19.68 0.85
C GLN A 765 7.17 19.77 0.64
N GLN A 766 7.72 18.98 -0.28
CA GLN A 766 9.12 19.03 -0.69
C GLN A 766 10.11 18.94 0.48
N VAL A 767 9.87 18.03 1.43
CA VAL A 767 10.76 17.79 2.56
C VAL A 767 12.06 17.16 2.06
N ASP A 768 13.18 17.84 2.31
CA ASP A 768 14.51 17.38 1.90
C ASP A 768 15.18 16.45 2.96
N PRO A 769 16.37 15.88 2.68
CA PRO A 769 17.04 14.99 3.62
C PRO A 769 17.52 15.65 4.93
N LEU A 770 17.89 16.94 4.94
CA LEU A 770 18.26 17.66 6.16
C LEU A 770 17.01 17.94 7.01
N GLU A 771 15.94 18.39 6.38
CA GLU A 771 14.65 18.61 7.03
C GLU A 771 14.09 17.31 7.62
N SER A 772 14.18 16.20 6.87
CA SER A 772 13.77 14.89 7.37
C SER A 772 14.56 14.45 8.60
N LEU A 773 15.86 14.74 8.66
CA LEU A 773 16.72 14.39 9.80
C LEU A 773 16.42 15.28 11.01
N ALA A 774 16.36 16.61 10.81
CA ALA A 774 16.05 17.56 11.88
C ALA A 774 14.64 17.36 12.45
N GLY A 775 13.67 17.00 11.60
CA GLY A 775 12.26 16.80 11.95
C GLY A 775 11.89 15.37 12.37
N SER A 776 12.86 14.44 12.47
CA SER A 776 12.60 13.03 12.78
C SER A 776 12.01 12.79 14.17
N HIS A 777 12.38 13.61 15.14
CA HIS A 777 11.85 13.56 16.50
C HIS A 777 10.78 14.62 16.76
N PRO A 778 9.95 14.47 17.81
CA PRO A 778 8.97 15.48 18.21
C PRO A 778 9.60 16.81 18.67
N VAL A 779 10.90 16.82 18.99
CA VAL A 779 11.67 17.98 19.47
C VAL A 779 13.02 18.08 18.75
N ASP A 780 13.64 19.26 18.79
CA ASP A 780 14.96 19.51 18.19
C ASP A 780 16.10 19.03 19.10
N ASP A 781 16.38 17.73 19.11
CA ASP A 781 17.40 17.13 19.97
C ASP A 781 18.41 16.23 19.24
N VAL A 782 18.40 16.27 17.90
CA VAL A 782 19.33 15.50 17.07
C VAL A 782 20.70 16.18 17.07
N ILE A 783 21.68 15.55 17.73
CA ILE A 783 23.08 16.01 17.77
C ILE A 783 23.89 15.29 16.68
N VAL A 784 24.63 16.06 15.89
CA VAL A 784 25.39 15.55 14.75
C VAL A 784 26.82 16.08 14.72
N LYS A 785 27.72 15.30 14.10
CA LYS A 785 28.98 15.80 13.52
C LYS A 785 28.80 16.02 12.02
N LEU A 786 29.52 17.00 11.48
CA LEU A 786 29.65 17.20 10.04
C LEU A 786 30.95 16.53 9.55
N GLU A 787 30.89 15.88 8.39
CA GLU A 787 32.03 15.17 7.80
C GLU A 787 32.48 15.78 6.48
N GLY A 788 33.77 15.59 6.18
CA GLY A 788 34.41 16.17 5.00
C GLY A 788 34.62 17.67 5.13
N ASP A 789 34.83 18.31 3.99
CA ASP A 789 35.04 19.76 3.92
C ASP A 789 33.70 20.49 4.12
N VAL A 790 33.67 21.37 5.13
CA VAL A 790 32.53 22.26 5.40
C VAL A 790 32.86 23.64 4.85
N GLN A 791 32.09 24.10 3.86
CA GLN A 791 32.26 25.45 3.33
C GLN A 791 31.56 26.45 4.24
N VAL A 792 32.30 27.47 4.68
CA VAL A 792 31.78 28.51 5.58
C VAL A 792 31.63 29.82 4.80
N GLU A 793 30.41 30.32 4.73
CA GLU A 793 30.09 31.63 4.18
C GLU A 793 29.77 32.60 5.31
N SER A 794 30.69 33.54 5.53
CA SER A 794 30.56 34.58 6.56
C SER A 794 29.40 35.52 6.22
N GLY A 795 28.31 35.43 6.99
CA GLY A 795 27.10 36.23 6.86
C GLY A 795 26.40 36.41 8.21
N ASN A 796 25.27 37.13 8.22
CA ASN A 796 24.39 37.24 9.38
C ASN A 796 22.96 36.82 9.00
N PRO A 797 22.57 35.55 9.21
CA PRO A 797 23.35 34.47 9.86
C PRO A 797 24.45 33.89 8.96
N THR A 798 25.43 33.22 9.58
CA THR A 798 26.50 32.47 8.88
C THR A 798 25.93 31.20 8.26
N VAL A 799 26.48 30.77 7.12
CA VAL A 799 26.03 29.56 6.41
C VAL A 799 27.14 28.51 6.35
N LEU A 800 26.79 27.28 6.68
CA LEU A 800 27.60 26.08 6.53
C LEU A 800 27.02 25.23 5.39
N SER A 801 27.83 24.91 4.38
CA SER A 801 27.43 24.05 3.27
C SER A 801 28.18 22.71 3.32
N ILE A 802 27.44 21.60 3.15
CA ILE A 802 27.97 20.23 3.29
C ILE A 802 27.69 19.36 2.06
N TYR A 803 28.52 18.33 1.86
CA TYR A 803 28.42 17.37 0.75
C TYR A 803 27.66 16.08 1.09
N SER A 804 27.58 15.73 2.38
CA SER A 804 27.05 14.45 2.83
C SER A 804 26.10 14.62 4.02
N THR A 805 25.25 13.62 4.26
CA THR A 805 24.30 13.66 5.39
C THR A 805 25.07 13.70 6.72
N PRO A 806 24.71 14.61 7.67
CA PRO A 806 25.34 14.65 8.97
C PRO A 806 25.28 13.31 9.72
N VAL A 807 26.31 13.02 10.52
CA VAL A 807 26.41 11.77 11.28
C VAL A 807 25.92 11.99 12.70
N GLN A 808 24.94 11.22 13.15
CA GLN A 808 24.41 11.30 14.50
C GLN A 808 25.44 10.81 15.52
N ILE A 809 25.61 11.57 16.61
CA ILE A 809 26.61 11.29 17.67
C ILE A 809 25.99 11.44 19.06
N THR A 810 26.61 10.77 20.04
CA THR A 810 26.40 11.05 21.47
C THR A 810 27.67 11.62 22.08
N GLY A 811 27.52 12.66 22.89
CA GLY A 811 28.63 13.42 23.50
C GLY A 811 29.20 14.52 22.60
N ARG A 812 30.08 15.35 23.16
CA ARG A 812 30.86 16.37 22.43
C ARG A 812 32.36 16.07 22.48
N TYR A 813 32.81 15.50 23.58
CA TYR A 813 34.19 15.10 23.80
C TYR A 813 34.26 13.61 24.16
N TYR A 814 35.44 13.05 24.02
CA TYR A 814 35.76 11.73 24.53
C TYR A 814 37.12 11.70 25.21
N GLY A 815 37.27 10.80 26.17
CA GLY A 815 38.53 10.52 26.88
C GLY A 815 38.78 9.02 26.92
N LEU A 816 40.02 8.61 27.19
CA LEU A 816 40.39 7.22 27.35
C LEU A 816 40.79 6.97 28.80
N ILE A 817 40.00 6.14 29.50
CA ILE A 817 40.13 5.95 30.95
C ILE A 817 40.12 4.49 31.36
N GLN A 818 40.54 4.24 32.59
CA GLN A 818 40.28 3.02 33.34
C GLN A 818 39.40 3.36 34.55
N PHE A 819 38.34 2.59 34.78
CA PHE A 819 37.51 2.69 35.99
C PHE A 819 38.27 2.12 37.19
N ILE A 820 38.39 2.90 38.27
CA ILE A 820 39.12 2.48 39.49
C ILE A 820 38.14 1.95 40.54
N ALA A 821 37.15 2.76 40.91
CA ALA A 821 36.17 2.43 41.93
C ALA A 821 34.92 3.31 41.81
N PRO A 822 33.73 2.81 42.18
CA PRO A 822 32.54 3.63 42.31
C PRO A 822 32.70 4.64 43.46
N GLU A 823 32.22 5.86 43.24
CA GLU A 823 32.16 6.95 44.24
C GLU A 823 30.69 7.38 44.44
N GLY A 824 29.89 6.46 44.99
CA GLY A 824 28.43 6.62 45.11
C GLY A 824 27.67 5.92 43.98
N GLU A 825 26.38 6.19 43.84
CA GLU A 825 25.51 5.51 42.88
C GLU A 825 25.66 5.99 41.43
N ALA A 826 26.16 7.22 41.23
CA ALA A 826 26.15 7.90 39.94
C ALA A 826 27.53 8.46 39.54
N ALA A 827 28.61 8.02 40.18
CA ALA A 827 29.95 8.54 39.89
C ALA A 827 31.02 7.45 40.07
N TYR A 828 32.12 7.62 39.33
CA TYR A 828 33.27 6.73 39.38
C TYR A 828 34.55 7.54 39.42
N ARG A 829 35.49 7.10 40.26
CA ARG A 829 36.87 7.53 40.13
C ARG A 829 37.51 6.79 38.96
N VAL A 830 38.11 7.55 38.07
CA VAL A 830 38.75 7.04 36.85
C VAL A 830 40.17 7.56 36.74
N ARG A 831 40.98 6.85 35.96
CA ARG A 831 42.34 7.26 35.64
C ARG A 831 42.52 7.36 34.14
N HIS A 832 43.08 8.46 33.67
CA HIS A 832 43.31 8.71 32.26
C HIS A 832 44.52 7.96 31.72
N PHE A 833 44.43 7.59 30.44
CA PHE A 833 45.56 7.11 29.67
C PHE A 833 46.57 8.24 29.46
N ASN A 834 47.82 7.95 29.77
CA ASN A 834 48.93 8.87 29.58
C ASN A 834 49.64 8.55 28.27
N ARG A 835 49.59 9.50 27.33
CA ARG A 835 50.19 9.36 26.01
C ARG A 835 51.71 9.16 26.05
N GLU A 836 52.40 9.76 27.03
CA GLU A 836 53.86 9.71 27.14
C GLU A 836 54.34 8.35 27.64
N THR A 837 53.70 7.81 28.69
CA THR A 837 54.08 6.52 29.29
C THR A 837 53.41 5.33 28.63
N ARG A 838 52.37 5.57 27.82
CA ARG A 838 51.49 4.56 27.22
C ARG A 838 50.76 3.67 28.24
N GLN A 839 50.52 4.18 29.46
CA GLN A 839 49.86 3.46 30.55
C GLN A 839 48.70 4.27 31.15
N PHE A 840 47.83 3.61 31.92
CA PHE A 840 46.85 4.28 32.78
C PHE A 840 47.53 4.73 34.08
N ASP A 841 48.37 5.77 33.98
CA ASP A 841 49.04 6.46 35.10
C ASP A 841 48.88 7.99 35.01
N GLY A 842 47.93 8.45 34.20
CA GLY A 842 47.63 9.87 34.00
C GLY A 842 46.81 10.48 35.13
N TRP A 843 46.17 11.61 34.83
CA TRP A 843 45.32 12.31 35.78
C TRP A 843 44.17 11.42 36.29
N GLU A 844 43.94 11.43 37.60
CA GLU A 844 42.76 10.83 38.21
C GLU A 844 41.69 11.89 38.45
N GLU A 845 40.45 11.58 38.06
CA GLU A 845 39.30 12.43 38.33
C GLU A 845 38.04 11.59 38.62
N THR A 846 37.01 12.25 39.14
CA THR A 846 35.70 11.66 39.33
C THR A 846 34.78 12.05 38.17
N VAL A 847 34.32 11.08 37.40
CA VAL A 847 33.33 11.27 36.33
C VAL A 847 31.94 10.87 36.80
N GLN A 848 30.92 11.54 36.28
CA GLN A 848 29.53 11.19 36.52
C GLN A 848 29.09 10.11 35.54
N VAL A 849 28.43 9.09 36.05
CA VAL A 849 27.86 7.96 35.31
C VAL A 849 26.42 7.77 35.80
N PRO A 850 25.49 8.68 35.45
CA PRO A 850 24.13 8.63 35.98
C PRO A 850 23.43 7.30 35.64
N PRO A 851 22.55 6.77 36.51
CA PRO A 851 21.79 5.57 36.22
C PRO A 851 20.85 5.79 35.03
N VAL A 852 20.67 4.75 34.21
CA VAL A 852 19.78 4.76 33.05
C VAL A 852 18.36 4.36 33.44
N GLN A 853 17.37 4.71 32.63
CA GLN A 853 16.02 4.16 32.77
C GLN A 853 15.91 2.80 32.07
N THR A 854 15.17 1.89 32.69
CA THR A 854 14.83 0.58 32.11
C THR A 854 13.83 0.72 30.97
N ALA A 855 13.90 -0.15 29.97
CA ALA A 855 12.92 -0.23 28.90
C ALA A 855 11.51 -0.53 29.45
N LEU A 856 10.48 0.08 28.85
CA LEU A 856 9.08 -0.10 29.28
C LEU A 856 8.59 -1.52 28.98
N ASP A 857 9.09 -2.12 27.90
CA ASP A 857 8.92 -3.54 27.62
C ASP A 857 10.14 -4.35 28.07
N GLY A 858 9.91 -5.54 28.61
CA GLY A 858 10.98 -6.42 29.10
C GLY A 858 11.64 -5.99 30.43
N GLY A 859 11.71 -4.70 30.75
CA GLY A 859 12.24 -4.20 32.03
C GLY A 859 13.77 -4.20 32.16
N TYR A 860 14.50 -4.40 31.07
CA TYR A 860 15.97 -4.41 31.06
C TYR A 860 16.56 -3.00 31.00
N ALA A 861 17.79 -2.83 31.46
CA ALA A 861 18.57 -1.61 31.26
C ALA A 861 19.29 -1.65 29.90
N PRO A 862 19.22 -0.61 29.04
CA PRO A 862 19.94 -0.60 27.76
C PRO A 862 21.46 -0.75 27.90
N SER A 863 22.02 -0.20 29.00
CA SER A 863 23.41 -0.38 29.43
C SER A 863 23.51 -0.29 30.95
N THR A 864 24.34 -1.15 31.55
CA THR A 864 24.72 -1.10 32.97
C THR A 864 26.19 -0.74 33.12
N THR A 865 26.54 -0.12 34.24
CA THR A 865 27.95 0.09 34.66
C THR A 865 28.22 -0.55 36.02
N ASP A 866 27.33 -1.40 36.51
CA ASP A 866 27.57 -2.15 37.75
C ASP A 866 28.83 -3.02 37.62
N LYS A 867 29.74 -2.94 38.58
CA LYS A 867 31.02 -3.65 38.59
C LYS A 867 31.88 -3.46 37.31
N ILE A 868 31.71 -2.36 36.58
CA ILE A 868 32.48 -2.12 35.34
C ILE A 868 34.00 -2.08 35.60
N GLU A 869 34.44 -1.73 36.80
CA GLU A 869 35.84 -1.77 37.21
C GLU A 869 36.41 -3.19 37.26
N GLN A 870 35.55 -4.20 37.43
CA GLN A 870 35.88 -5.63 37.43
C GLN A 870 35.77 -6.26 36.03
N SER A 871 35.24 -5.53 35.04
CA SER A 871 35.13 -6.01 33.65
C SER A 871 36.50 -6.40 33.10
N PRO A 872 36.62 -7.54 32.38
CA PRO A 872 37.88 -7.93 31.74
C PRO A 872 38.38 -6.88 30.73
N LEU A 873 37.46 -6.08 30.18
CA LEU A 873 37.75 -5.02 29.20
C LEU A 873 38.38 -3.78 29.86
N ASN A 874 38.15 -3.57 31.16
CA ASN A 874 38.64 -2.40 31.89
C ASN A 874 40.18 -2.34 31.94
N ARG A 875 40.87 -3.48 31.82
CA ARG A 875 42.34 -3.53 31.80
C ARG A 875 42.95 -2.78 30.60
N GLN A 876 42.29 -2.82 29.44
CA GLN A 876 42.71 -2.08 28.24
C GLN A 876 42.11 -0.67 28.20
N GLY A 877 41.13 -0.42 29.07
CA GLY A 877 40.43 0.84 29.24
C GLY A 877 39.25 1.04 28.28
N TRP A 878 38.53 2.10 28.56
CA TRP A 878 37.29 2.49 27.91
C TRP A 878 37.40 3.90 27.35
N TYR A 879 36.97 4.09 26.12
CA TYR A 879 36.61 5.41 25.64
C TYR A 879 35.27 5.79 26.27
N ILE A 880 35.26 6.95 26.95
CA ILE A 880 34.06 7.57 27.49
C ILE A 880 33.70 8.76 26.61
N TYR A 881 32.46 8.86 26.15
CA TYR A 881 31.96 9.99 25.37
C TYR A 881 30.96 10.79 26.21
N GLY A 882 31.02 12.12 26.15
CA GLY A 882 30.20 12.97 26.98
C GLY A 882 30.53 14.46 26.89
N ALA A 883 30.11 15.19 27.91
CA ALA A 883 30.38 16.61 28.13
C ALA A 883 30.30 16.92 29.63
N LYS A 884 30.77 18.11 30.05
CA LYS A 884 30.63 18.52 31.45
C LYS A 884 29.21 18.98 31.75
N ASP A 885 28.75 18.71 32.97
CA ASP A 885 27.54 19.29 33.55
C ASP A 885 27.76 20.76 33.96
N ILE A 886 26.73 21.39 34.53
CA ILE A 886 26.80 22.77 35.03
C ILE A 886 27.77 22.94 36.21
N GLU A 887 28.05 21.86 36.95
CA GLU A 887 29.04 21.82 38.02
C GLU A 887 30.48 21.57 37.51
N GLY A 888 30.66 21.38 36.20
CA GLY A 888 31.97 21.18 35.57
C GLY A 888 32.50 19.74 35.63
N ARG A 889 31.69 18.76 36.03
CA ARG A 889 32.05 17.33 36.10
C ARG A 889 31.74 16.65 34.77
N PHE A 890 32.63 15.79 34.29
CA PHE A 890 32.41 15.08 33.02
C PHE A 890 31.36 13.98 33.19
N VAL A 891 30.31 14.00 32.38
CA VAL A 891 29.20 13.03 32.42
C VAL A 891 29.34 12.05 31.27
N VAL A 892 29.43 10.76 31.59
CA VAL A 892 29.58 9.68 30.61
C VAL A 892 28.23 9.30 30.02
N GLN A 893 28.05 9.62 28.74
CA GLN A 893 26.83 9.34 27.96
C GLN A 893 26.98 8.07 27.11
N ALA A 894 28.20 7.76 26.64
CA ALA A 894 28.46 6.55 25.87
C ALA A 894 29.80 5.89 26.23
N LEU A 895 29.89 4.57 26.01
CA LEU A 895 31.04 3.72 26.32
C LEU A 895 31.53 2.97 25.08
N ALA A 896 32.85 2.80 24.95
CA ALA A 896 33.43 1.95 23.93
C ALA A 896 34.72 1.28 24.43
N PRO A 897 34.85 -0.06 24.39
CA PRO A 897 36.06 -0.73 24.88
C PRO A 897 37.22 -0.50 23.92
N ARG A 898 38.37 -0.05 24.43
CA ARG A 898 39.53 0.29 23.57
C ARG A 898 39.98 -0.88 22.71
N SER A 899 40.02 -2.08 23.29
CA SER A 899 40.51 -3.30 22.65
C SER A 899 39.73 -3.69 21.39
N LEU A 900 38.46 -3.30 21.26
CA LEU A 900 37.63 -3.63 20.10
C LEU A 900 38.07 -2.89 18.83
N PHE A 901 38.60 -1.67 18.96
CA PHE A 901 38.93 -0.82 17.80
C PHE A 901 40.40 -0.90 17.40
N GLN A 902 41.26 -1.43 18.26
CA GLN A 902 42.68 -1.56 17.98
C GLN A 902 42.91 -2.52 16.80
N LEU A 903 43.88 -2.21 15.95
CA LEU A 903 44.35 -3.10 14.88
C LEU A 903 45.21 -4.25 15.44
N GLN A 904 44.72 -4.92 16.48
CA GLN A 904 45.39 -6.00 17.18
C GLN A 904 44.38 -7.13 17.40
N PRO A 905 44.39 -8.17 16.54
CA PRO A 905 43.40 -9.23 16.65
C PRO A 905 43.74 -10.19 17.79
N ASP A 906 42.71 -10.67 18.47
CA ASP A 906 42.81 -11.74 19.46
C ASP A 906 43.26 -13.05 18.78
N GLN A 907 42.67 -13.32 17.61
CA GLN A 907 42.91 -14.51 16.80
C GLN A 907 43.03 -14.18 15.31
N VAL A 908 43.82 -14.97 14.60
CA VAL A 908 43.99 -14.88 13.15
C VAL A 908 43.53 -16.19 12.53
N GLN A 909 42.64 -16.10 11.54
CA GLN A 909 42.15 -17.22 10.75
C GLN A 909 42.69 -17.11 9.33
N VAL A 910 43.29 -18.19 8.83
CA VAL A 910 43.91 -18.19 7.50
C VAL A 910 43.04 -18.99 6.54
N GLY A 911 42.66 -18.36 5.44
CA GLY A 911 41.95 -18.99 4.34
C GLY A 911 40.43 -18.95 4.45
N ARG A 912 39.79 -19.15 3.29
CA ARG A 912 38.35 -18.91 3.11
C ARG A 912 37.45 -19.90 3.86
N GLN A 913 37.89 -21.15 4.01
CA GLN A 913 37.08 -22.20 4.65
C GLN A 913 36.99 -21.99 6.16
N GLU A 914 38.14 -21.82 6.83
CA GLU A 914 38.21 -21.58 8.27
C GLU A 914 37.60 -20.22 8.63
N GLY A 915 37.88 -19.17 7.84
CA GLY A 915 37.25 -17.87 8.01
C GLY A 915 35.72 -17.92 7.94
N TYR A 916 35.17 -18.62 6.93
CA TYR A 916 33.71 -18.77 6.82
C TYR A 916 33.10 -19.63 7.92
N ARG A 917 33.81 -20.68 8.39
CA ARG A 917 33.37 -21.49 9.55
C ARG A 917 33.24 -20.62 10.79
N TYR A 918 34.23 -19.77 11.06
CA TYR A 918 34.20 -18.85 12.19
C TYR A 918 32.97 -17.93 12.14
N ILE A 919 32.77 -17.22 11.02
CA ILE A 919 31.63 -16.29 10.84
C ILE A 919 30.28 -17.00 11.01
N ARG A 920 30.13 -18.16 10.35
CA ARG A 920 28.84 -18.87 10.33
C ARG A 920 28.51 -19.51 11.68
N GLN A 921 29.50 -20.01 12.43
CA GLN A 921 29.29 -20.84 13.61
C GLN A 921 29.93 -20.26 14.87
N GLU A 922 31.27 -20.17 14.91
CA GLU A 922 32.04 -19.89 16.13
C GLU A 922 31.74 -18.49 16.71
N ALA A 923 31.51 -17.49 15.86
CA ALA A 923 31.15 -16.13 16.29
C ALA A 923 29.89 -16.07 17.17
N TRP A 924 28.96 -17.02 17.02
CA TRP A 924 27.65 -17.04 17.68
C TRP A 924 27.45 -18.21 18.66
N THR A 925 28.51 -18.96 19.01
CA THR A 925 28.44 -20.11 19.93
C THR A 925 28.76 -19.68 21.37
N ASP A 926 28.30 -20.34 22.43
CA ASP A 926 28.66 -20.01 23.82
C ASP A 926 28.45 -18.54 24.21
N LEU A 927 27.36 -17.92 23.74
CA LEU A 927 27.09 -16.49 24.00
C LEU A 927 26.85 -16.23 25.49
N GLU A 928 26.24 -17.14 26.23
CA GLU A 928 26.01 -16.94 27.66
C GLU A 928 27.34 -16.88 28.44
N GLU A 929 28.27 -17.80 28.16
CA GLU A 929 29.58 -17.88 28.80
C GLU A 929 30.50 -16.69 28.47
N ARG A 930 30.31 -16.09 27.29
CA ARG A 930 31.13 -14.99 26.78
C ARG A 930 30.60 -13.61 27.15
N LYS A 931 29.61 -13.52 28.05
CA LYS A 931 28.98 -12.25 28.43
C LYS A 931 30.00 -11.27 29.03
N GLY A 932 29.86 -9.98 28.73
CA GLY A 932 30.76 -8.93 29.21
C GLY A 932 32.12 -8.90 28.49
N THR A 933 32.31 -9.69 27.43
CA THR A 933 33.55 -9.77 26.65
C THR A 933 33.39 -9.26 25.22
N VAL A 934 34.53 -9.04 24.55
CA VAL A 934 34.61 -8.76 23.11
C VAL A 934 35.50 -9.78 22.43
N GLN A 935 35.33 -9.93 21.11
CA GLN A 935 36.23 -10.71 20.27
C GLN A 935 36.64 -9.90 19.04
N SER A 936 37.91 -10.01 18.68
CA SER A 936 38.52 -9.37 17.52
C SER A 936 39.26 -10.43 16.71
N VAL A 937 38.69 -10.89 15.59
CA VAL A 937 39.25 -11.97 14.77
C VAL A 937 39.56 -11.49 13.37
N TYR A 938 40.81 -11.63 12.93
CA TYR A 938 41.23 -11.24 11.59
C TYR A 938 41.29 -12.45 10.66
N ILE A 939 40.61 -12.36 9.53
CA ILE A 939 40.56 -13.38 8.48
C ILE A 939 41.45 -12.93 7.33
N VAL A 940 42.49 -13.73 7.08
CA VAL A 940 43.50 -13.50 6.03
C VAL A 940 43.16 -14.36 4.80
N PRO A 941 43.20 -13.80 3.57
CA PRO A 941 43.04 -14.60 2.35
C PRO A 941 44.16 -15.64 2.18
N GLU A 942 43.88 -16.72 1.43
CA GLU A 942 44.89 -17.75 1.10
C GLU A 942 46.05 -17.12 0.30
N PRO A 943 47.32 -17.34 0.68
CA PRO A 943 48.46 -16.82 -0.07
C PRO A 943 48.58 -17.49 -1.45
N ALA A 944 49.13 -16.76 -2.42
CA ALA A 944 49.39 -17.29 -3.76
C ALA A 944 50.36 -18.48 -3.70
N PRO A 945 50.22 -19.49 -4.58
CA PRO A 945 51.03 -20.72 -4.54
C PRO A 945 52.55 -20.50 -4.61
N GLU A 946 52.98 -19.35 -5.11
CA GLU A 946 54.39 -18.99 -5.33
C GLU A 946 55.03 -18.26 -4.14
N THR A 947 54.27 -17.97 -3.08
CA THR A 947 54.76 -17.30 -1.87
C THR A 947 54.53 -18.21 -0.66
N PRO A 948 55.56 -18.87 -0.11
CA PRO A 948 55.41 -19.65 1.11
C PRO A 948 54.84 -18.74 2.22
N LEU A 949 53.92 -19.26 3.03
CA LEU A 949 53.55 -18.64 4.31
C LEU A 949 54.85 -18.38 5.08
N PRO A 950 55.21 -17.13 5.40
CA PRO A 950 56.32 -16.91 6.30
C PRO A 950 55.98 -17.59 7.62
N GLU A 951 56.88 -18.45 8.11
CA GLU A 951 56.77 -19.03 9.45
C GLU A 951 56.63 -17.88 10.45
N ALA A 952 55.46 -17.81 11.10
CA ALA A 952 55.10 -16.82 12.11
C ALA A 952 55.24 -15.34 11.65
N GLN A 953 54.33 -14.86 10.79
CA GLN A 953 54.02 -13.42 10.80
C GLN A 953 53.42 -13.11 12.19
N SER A 954 54.14 -12.29 12.95
CA SER A 954 53.74 -11.85 14.28
C SER A 954 52.36 -11.20 14.23
N LYS A 955 51.59 -11.20 15.34
CA LYS A 955 50.36 -10.39 15.48
C LYS A 955 50.57 -8.93 15.04
N SER A 956 51.80 -8.43 15.11
CA SER A 956 52.22 -7.09 14.65
C SER A 956 52.37 -6.91 13.14
N ASP A 957 52.66 -7.97 12.37
CA ASP A 957 52.89 -7.87 10.92
C ASP A 957 51.57 -7.79 10.14
N ILE A 958 50.50 -8.35 10.72
CA ILE A 958 49.13 -8.28 10.19
C ILE A 958 48.57 -6.85 10.23
N ALA A 959 48.91 -6.09 11.26
CA ALA A 959 48.55 -4.68 11.40
C ALA A 959 49.21 -3.78 10.33
N GLN A 960 50.32 -4.21 9.72
CA GLN A 960 51.03 -3.43 8.68
C GLN A 960 50.26 -3.35 7.36
N ASN A 961 49.29 -4.24 7.12
CA ASN A 961 48.44 -4.23 5.92
C ASN A 961 47.27 -3.22 5.99
N TRP A 962 47.10 -2.56 7.13
CA TRP A 962 46.08 -1.54 7.34
C TRP A 962 46.75 -0.19 7.63
N GLN A 963 46.52 0.79 6.77
CA GLN A 963 47.12 2.11 6.84
C GLN A 963 46.08 3.16 7.20
N GLU A 964 46.54 4.29 7.72
CA GLU A 964 45.67 5.45 7.98
C GLU A 964 44.96 5.87 6.68
N GLY A 965 43.63 6.00 6.74
CA GLY A 965 42.78 6.28 5.58
C GLY A 965 42.19 5.04 4.89
N ASP A 966 42.64 3.82 5.23
CA ASP A 966 42.02 2.60 4.70
C ASP A 966 40.55 2.50 5.10
N ARG A 967 39.72 2.05 4.15
CA ARG A 967 38.27 1.89 4.34
C ARG A 967 37.85 0.43 4.25
N ALA A 968 36.85 0.07 5.03
CA ALA A 968 36.21 -1.25 5.00
C ALA A 968 34.70 -1.12 4.93
N LEU A 969 34.07 -2.05 4.21
CA LEU A 969 32.62 -2.25 4.27
C LEU A 969 32.28 -2.89 5.62
N LEU A 970 31.34 -2.32 6.36
CA LEU A 970 30.80 -2.95 7.56
C LEU A 970 29.54 -3.76 7.22
N LEU A 971 29.50 -5.02 7.66
CA LEU A 971 28.28 -5.83 7.77
C LEU A 971 27.91 -5.93 9.25
N HIS A 972 26.82 -5.31 9.66
CA HIS A 972 26.34 -5.31 11.04
C HIS A 972 25.22 -6.33 11.22
N THR A 973 25.31 -7.15 12.26
CA THR A 973 24.24 -8.06 12.69
C THR A 973 24.14 -8.13 14.21
N TYR A 974 22.92 -8.15 14.75
CA TYR A 974 22.70 -8.31 16.19
C TYR A 974 21.73 -9.44 16.52
N GLY A 975 21.83 -9.95 17.76
CA GLY A 975 20.94 -10.92 18.37
C GLY A 975 19.99 -10.37 19.44
N GLY A 976 19.26 -11.26 20.09
CA GLY A 976 18.15 -10.92 20.98
C GLY A 976 18.49 -10.91 22.46
N ILE A 977 17.51 -10.54 23.28
CA ILE A 977 17.56 -10.48 24.74
C ILE A 977 16.70 -11.61 25.35
N ASP A 978 17.34 -12.53 26.08
CA ASP A 978 16.72 -13.59 26.90
C ASP A 978 16.82 -13.24 28.41
N GLY A 979 16.66 -14.24 29.28
CA GLY A 979 16.73 -14.11 30.74
C GLY A 979 15.39 -13.71 31.35
N ASN A 980 15.43 -13.17 32.58
CA ASN A 980 14.27 -12.67 33.30
C ASN A 980 13.60 -11.50 32.57
N HIS A 981 14.36 -10.75 31.77
CA HIS A 981 13.90 -9.61 31.00
C HIS A 981 13.76 -9.88 29.49
N LYS A 982 13.38 -11.12 29.12
CA LYS A 982 13.17 -11.55 27.73
C LYS A 982 12.29 -10.59 26.92
N GLU A 983 12.78 -10.18 25.75
CA GLU A 983 12.05 -9.30 24.84
C GLU A 983 10.89 -10.01 24.13
N ALA A 984 9.88 -9.24 23.71
CA ALA A 984 8.68 -9.80 23.07
C ALA A 984 8.99 -10.56 21.77
N ALA A 985 9.94 -10.04 20.96
CA ALA A 985 10.34 -10.66 19.70
C ALA A 985 11.02 -12.04 19.90
N ALA A 986 11.65 -12.26 21.06
CA ALA A 986 12.31 -13.50 21.44
C ALA A 986 11.38 -14.55 22.06
N LYS A 987 10.08 -14.26 22.24
CA LYS A 987 9.09 -15.23 22.75
C LYS A 987 8.71 -16.29 21.74
N SER A 988 9.02 -16.08 20.47
CA SER A 988 8.89 -17.09 19.43
C SER A 988 10.14 -17.96 19.36
N PRO A 989 10.07 -19.21 18.89
CA PRO A 989 11.24 -20.07 18.73
C PRO A 989 12.24 -19.55 17.68
N ILE A 990 11.90 -18.48 16.96
CA ILE A 990 12.72 -17.86 15.92
C ILE A 990 12.97 -16.40 16.29
N PHE A 991 14.24 -16.04 16.43
CA PHE A 991 14.67 -14.64 16.52
C PHE A 991 15.38 -14.22 15.24
N PHE A 992 14.86 -13.22 14.53
CA PHE A 992 15.39 -12.82 13.22
C PHE A 992 16.65 -11.96 13.30
N GLY A 993 16.78 -11.12 14.34
CA GLY A 993 17.82 -10.09 14.43
C GLY A 993 17.62 -8.95 13.44
N HIS A 994 18.69 -8.22 13.17
CA HIS A 994 18.74 -7.10 12.22
C HIS A 994 20.02 -7.14 11.40
N PHE A 995 19.97 -6.48 10.25
CA PHE A 995 21.09 -6.35 9.34
C PHE A 995 21.17 -4.91 8.85
N ALA A 996 22.37 -4.34 8.91
CA ALA A 996 22.67 -3.05 8.32
C ALA A 996 24.07 -3.09 7.68
N TYR A 997 24.27 -2.19 6.73
CA TYR A 997 25.60 -1.88 6.24
C TYR A 997 26.20 -0.71 7.01
N GLY A 998 27.51 -0.56 6.90
CA GLY A 998 28.14 0.71 7.15
C GLY A 998 29.55 0.80 6.61
N SER A 999 30.37 1.61 7.26
CA SER A 999 31.77 1.76 6.91
C SER A 999 32.64 1.86 8.14
N ALA A 1000 33.83 1.30 8.06
CA ALA A 1000 34.91 1.60 8.99
C ALA A 1000 36.06 2.29 8.25
N MET A 1001 36.72 3.22 8.93
CA MET A 1001 37.94 3.88 8.44
C MET A 1001 39.05 3.73 9.47
N VAL A 1002 40.27 3.45 9.02
CA VAL A 1002 41.43 3.44 9.90
C VAL A 1002 41.87 4.89 10.15
N ILE A 1003 41.87 5.30 11.40
CA ILE A 1003 42.29 6.63 11.84
C ILE A 1003 43.43 6.53 12.86
N ARG A 1004 44.21 7.60 12.98
CA ARG A 1004 45.16 7.78 14.07
C ARG A 1004 44.49 8.46 15.26
N GLU A 1005 44.42 7.75 16.38
CA GLU A 1005 43.76 8.21 17.60
C GLU A 1005 44.61 9.25 18.35
N PRO A 1006 44.15 10.50 18.56
CA PRO A 1006 44.96 11.56 19.18
C PRO A 1006 45.45 11.29 20.62
N LEU A 1007 44.65 10.60 21.45
CA LEU A 1007 45.00 10.35 22.86
C LEU A 1007 46.07 9.27 23.01
N THR A 1008 46.12 8.31 22.08
CA THR A 1008 47.04 7.17 22.14
C THR A 1008 48.15 7.23 21.11
N ASP A 1009 47.96 7.93 19.98
CA ASP A 1009 48.80 7.89 18.79
C ASP A 1009 48.93 6.46 18.21
N GLU A 1010 47.84 5.70 18.27
CA GLU A 1010 47.69 4.36 17.69
C GLU A 1010 46.68 4.39 16.54
N LEU A 1011 46.82 3.46 15.59
CA LEU A 1011 45.81 3.25 14.56
C LEU A 1011 44.63 2.43 15.12
N ARG A 1012 43.41 2.86 14.82
CA ARG A 1012 42.17 2.17 15.19
C ARG A 1012 41.09 2.32 14.13
N PHE A 1013 40.04 1.51 14.21
CA PHE A 1013 38.83 1.69 13.42
C PHE A 1013 37.92 2.81 13.98
N ASP A 1014 37.53 3.76 13.14
CA ASP A 1014 36.34 4.62 13.32
C ASP A 1014 35.17 3.95 12.60
N ILE A 1015 34.10 3.62 13.33
CA ILE A 1015 32.98 2.81 12.81
C ILE A 1015 31.70 3.64 12.72
N GLN A 1016 31.05 3.55 11.56
CA GLN A 1016 29.79 4.23 11.28
C GLN A 1016 28.78 3.27 10.65
N TYR A 1017 27.53 3.43 11.08
CA TYR A 1017 26.43 2.57 10.72
C TYR A 1017 25.43 3.31 9.86
N TYR A 1018 25.01 2.69 8.76
CA TYR A 1018 24.01 3.23 7.86
C TYR A 1018 22.70 2.49 8.11
N GLN A 1019 21.96 2.97 9.11
CA GLN A 1019 20.78 2.30 9.63
C GLN A 1019 19.57 2.56 8.74
N VAL A 1020 19.29 1.61 7.85
CA VAL A 1020 17.98 1.47 7.21
C VAL A 1020 17.07 0.80 8.23
N TYR A 1021 16.46 1.61 9.10
CA TYR A 1021 15.69 1.13 10.25
C TYR A 1021 14.30 1.76 10.27
N THR A 1022 13.29 0.96 10.58
CA THR A 1022 11.90 1.43 10.65
C THR A 1022 11.68 2.31 11.88
N HIS A 1023 10.60 3.09 11.86
CA HIS A 1023 10.17 3.84 13.03
C HIS A 1023 9.96 2.87 14.21
N ASN A 1024 10.43 3.25 15.39
CA ASN A 1024 10.57 2.39 16.56
C ASN A 1024 10.27 3.16 17.85
N THR A 1025 10.17 2.42 18.95
CA THR A 1025 9.89 2.97 20.29
C THR A 1025 11.07 3.71 20.89
N ASP A 1026 12.31 3.38 20.51
CA ASP A 1026 13.55 3.90 21.10
C ASP A 1026 13.95 5.27 20.55
N GLY A 1027 13.35 5.70 19.44
CA GLY A 1027 13.76 6.93 18.74
C GLY A 1027 15.06 6.75 17.96
N LEU A 1028 15.37 5.54 17.48
CA LEU A 1028 16.47 5.35 16.53
C LEU A 1028 16.05 5.94 15.17
N ILE A 1029 16.78 6.95 14.71
CA ILE A 1029 16.51 7.62 13.42
C ILE A 1029 17.30 6.92 12.30
N ALA A 1030 16.60 6.55 11.22
CA ALA A 1030 17.27 6.04 10.02
C ALA A 1030 18.27 7.07 9.46
N GLY A 1031 19.51 6.67 9.26
CA GLY A 1031 20.57 7.58 8.81
C GLY A 1031 21.97 7.02 9.05
N THR A 1032 22.95 7.92 9.05
CA THR A 1032 24.32 7.61 9.46
C THR A 1032 24.48 7.85 10.96
N LEU A 1033 24.96 6.85 11.70
CA LEU A 1033 25.19 6.93 13.14
C LEU A 1033 26.62 6.50 13.45
N HIS A 1034 27.31 7.28 14.28
CA HIS A 1034 28.60 6.88 14.84
C HIS A 1034 28.43 5.83 15.95
N TRP A 1035 29.47 5.05 16.23
CA TRP A 1035 29.49 4.09 17.36
C TRP A 1035 28.92 4.67 18.65
N SER A 1036 29.32 5.90 19.01
CA SER A 1036 28.89 6.53 20.26
C SER A 1036 27.38 6.70 20.37
N ARG A 1037 26.65 6.80 19.25
CA ARG A 1037 25.18 6.91 19.25
C ARG A 1037 24.49 5.56 19.10
N TYR A 1038 24.97 4.71 18.18
CA TYR A 1038 24.26 3.49 17.83
C TYR A 1038 24.54 2.33 18.78
N MET A 1039 25.81 2.13 19.14
CA MET A 1039 26.24 1.02 19.97
C MET A 1039 26.50 1.46 21.40
N GLY A 1040 27.33 2.49 21.58
CA GLY A 1040 27.91 2.86 22.87
C GLY A 1040 27.01 3.70 23.78
N ASP A 1041 25.96 4.33 23.26
CA ASP A 1041 25.07 5.21 24.04
C ASP A 1041 24.44 4.40 25.19
N ARG A 1042 24.58 4.89 26.42
CA ARG A 1042 24.16 4.15 27.60
C ARG A 1042 22.63 4.00 27.69
N GLN A 1043 21.87 4.93 27.11
CA GLN A 1043 20.41 4.91 27.18
C GLN A 1043 19.76 4.43 25.88
N PHE A 1044 20.34 4.80 24.73
CA PHE A 1044 19.76 4.55 23.41
C PHE A 1044 20.56 3.54 22.56
N GLY A 1045 21.73 3.13 23.02
CA GLY A 1045 22.63 2.22 22.32
C GLY A 1045 22.39 0.76 22.69
N TRP A 1046 22.97 -0.16 21.91
CA TRP A 1046 22.66 -1.59 21.98
C TRP A 1046 23.76 -2.47 22.56
N ALA A 1047 24.97 -1.94 22.77
CA ALA A 1047 26.12 -2.76 23.18
C ALA A 1047 25.96 -3.43 24.55
N GLY A 1048 25.18 -2.81 25.45
CA GLY A 1048 24.96 -3.33 26.81
C GLY A 1048 23.92 -4.43 26.91
N SER A 1049 22.94 -4.46 26.00
CA SER A 1049 21.78 -5.34 26.09
C SER A 1049 21.79 -6.49 25.08
N ARG A 1050 22.52 -6.38 23.96
CA ARG A 1050 22.46 -7.34 22.85
C ARG A 1050 23.84 -7.90 22.45
N PRO A 1051 23.91 -9.15 21.98
CA PRO A 1051 25.08 -9.64 21.26
C PRO A 1051 25.11 -9.06 19.84
N VAL A 1052 26.30 -8.63 19.37
CA VAL A 1052 26.52 -8.02 18.06
C VAL A 1052 27.74 -8.64 17.39
N CYS A 1053 27.67 -8.80 16.07
CA CYS A 1053 28.77 -9.18 15.21
C CYS A 1053 28.86 -8.18 14.04
N ASP A 1054 29.94 -7.40 14.05
CA ASP A 1054 30.33 -6.44 13.03
C ASP A 1054 31.49 -7.01 12.21
N ILE A 1055 31.31 -7.14 10.89
CA ILE A 1055 32.34 -7.68 9.99
C ILE A 1055 32.84 -6.56 9.08
N LEU A 1056 34.11 -6.20 9.22
CA LEU A 1056 34.80 -5.18 8.43
C LEU A 1056 35.51 -5.84 7.25
N VAL A 1057 35.04 -5.61 6.03
CA VAL A 1057 35.53 -6.27 4.82
C VAL A 1057 36.39 -5.32 4.00
N LYS A 1058 37.63 -5.71 3.72
CA LYS A 1058 38.56 -5.01 2.81
C LYS A 1058 38.79 -5.85 1.55
N LEU A 1059 38.48 -5.24 0.41
CA LEU A 1059 38.73 -5.80 -0.91
C LEU A 1059 38.98 -4.62 -1.85
N ASP A 1060 40.20 -4.48 -2.36
CA ASP A 1060 40.63 -3.29 -3.12
C ASP A 1060 39.77 -3.04 -4.36
N ALA A 1061 39.22 -4.08 -4.98
CA ALA A 1061 38.25 -3.94 -6.08
C ALA A 1061 36.95 -3.23 -5.67
N PHE A 1062 36.60 -3.21 -4.38
CA PHE A 1062 35.39 -2.64 -3.80
C PHE A 1062 35.63 -1.37 -2.96
N THR A 1063 36.76 -1.30 -2.24
CA THR A 1063 37.04 -0.23 -1.27
C THR A 1063 37.84 0.93 -1.86
N GLU A 1064 38.72 0.68 -2.82
CA GLU A 1064 39.55 1.71 -3.44
C GLU A 1064 38.86 2.39 -4.64
N GLU A 1065 39.27 3.62 -4.94
CA GLU A 1065 38.69 4.46 -5.98
C GLU A 1065 39.08 4.02 -7.39
N TYR A 1066 38.15 4.19 -8.33
CA TYR A 1066 38.39 4.11 -9.76
C TYR A 1066 38.45 5.54 -10.31
N ASN A 1067 39.61 5.91 -10.86
CA ASN A 1067 39.83 7.23 -11.46
C ASN A 1067 39.62 7.14 -12.97
N THR A 1068 38.45 7.55 -13.44
CA THR A 1068 38.18 7.81 -14.86
C THR A 1068 38.23 9.33 -15.11
N GLN A 1069 38.20 9.78 -16.37
CA GLN A 1069 38.24 11.22 -16.70
C GLN A 1069 37.07 12.02 -16.11
N SER A 1070 35.98 11.36 -15.70
CA SER A 1070 34.73 11.98 -15.26
C SER A 1070 34.31 11.60 -13.83
N ILE A 1071 34.86 10.53 -13.23
CA ILE A 1071 34.47 10.05 -11.90
C ILE A 1071 35.69 9.55 -11.12
N VAL A 1072 35.83 10.03 -9.88
CA VAL A 1072 36.75 9.52 -8.86
C VAL A 1072 35.89 8.99 -7.71
N SER A 1073 35.62 7.68 -7.71
CA SER A 1073 34.78 7.05 -6.68
C SER A 1073 35.03 5.55 -6.56
N SER A 1074 34.72 4.98 -5.39
CA SER A 1074 34.74 3.54 -5.14
C SER A 1074 33.32 2.96 -5.06
N PRO A 1075 33.13 1.65 -5.30
CA PRO A 1075 31.84 0.98 -5.08
C PRO A 1075 31.29 1.20 -3.68
N LEU A 1076 32.16 1.21 -2.66
CA LEU A 1076 31.80 1.51 -1.28
C LEU A 1076 31.23 2.92 -1.11
N LEU A 1077 31.88 3.97 -1.63
CA LEU A 1077 31.40 5.35 -1.52
C LEU A 1077 30.05 5.56 -2.22
N LEU A 1078 29.88 4.97 -3.42
CA LEU A 1078 28.60 5.02 -4.12
C LEU A 1078 27.50 4.30 -3.35
N MET A 1079 27.82 3.16 -2.72
CA MET A 1079 26.90 2.43 -1.86
C MET A 1079 26.47 3.26 -0.64
N MET A 1080 27.41 3.95 0.01
CA MET A 1080 27.11 4.86 1.12
C MET A 1080 26.14 5.96 0.69
N GLY A 1081 26.33 6.55 -0.50
CA GLY A 1081 25.39 7.53 -1.07
C GLY A 1081 23.99 6.96 -1.32
N GLN A 1082 23.89 5.71 -1.82
CA GLN A 1082 22.60 5.03 -1.98
C GLN A 1082 21.92 4.75 -0.63
N LEU A 1083 22.69 4.37 0.39
CA LEU A 1083 22.18 4.15 1.75
C LEU A 1083 21.70 5.47 2.38
N GLN A 1084 22.40 6.58 2.18
CA GLN A 1084 21.94 7.91 2.63
C GLN A 1084 20.61 8.31 1.97
N ALA A 1085 20.50 8.11 0.66
CA ALA A 1085 19.25 8.31 -0.06
C ALA A 1085 18.11 7.42 0.48
N MET A 1086 18.40 6.14 0.73
CA MET A 1086 17.44 5.19 1.30
C MET A 1086 16.96 5.62 2.69
N THR A 1087 17.91 5.92 3.58
CA THR A 1087 17.60 6.30 4.97
C THR A 1087 16.80 7.59 5.04
N ALA A 1088 17.06 8.58 4.16
CA ALA A 1088 16.24 9.78 4.05
C ALA A 1088 14.78 9.47 3.73
N ARG A 1089 14.51 8.50 2.85
CA ARG A 1089 13.14 8.06 2.53
C ARG A 1089 12.50 7.28 3.68
N TYR A 1090 13.28 6.44 4.36
CA TYR A 1090 12.82 5.72 5.56
C TYR A 1090 12.39 6.68 6.67
N ARG A 1091 13.12 7.79 6.89
CA ARG A 1091 12.76 8.82 7.89
C ARG A 1091 11.36 9.41 7.70
N ILE A 1092 10.84 9.44 6.47
CA ILE A 1092 9.53 10.02 6.15
C ILE A 1092 8.55 9.03 5.53
N GLY A 1093 8.85 7.73 5.54
CA GLY A 1093 7.98 6.70 4.94
C GLY A 1093 7.76 6.88 3.44
N ASP A 1094 8.75 7.39 2.72
CA ASP A 1094 8.62 7.86 1.33
C ASP A 1094 7.45 8.82 1.10
N GLY A 1095 7.25 9.74 2.05
CA GLY A 1095 6.16 10.71 2.05
C GLY A 1095 4.90 10.23 2.78
N THR A 1096 4.84 8.99 3.26
CA THR A 1096 3.68 8.46 4.02
C THR A 1096 3.79 8.64 5.53
N GLY A 1097 4.86 9.27 6.04
CA GLY A 1097 5.07 9.55 7.46
C GLY A 1097 5.55 8.38 8.31
N GLY A 1098 5.64 7.16 7.77
CA GLY A 1098 6.05 5.97 8.52
C GLY A 1098 6.57 4.83 7.64
N THR A 1099 7.43 3.98 8.20
CA THR A 1099 7.94 2.76 7.56
C THR A 1099 7.83 1.62 8.57
N TYR A 1100 7.40 0.44 8.11
CA TYR A 1100 7.09 -0.71 8.95
C TYR A 1100 7.71 -1.98 8.36
N VAL A 1101 8.04 -2.94 9.22
CA VAL A 1101 8.62 -4.21 8.80
C VAL A 1101 7.52 -5.14 8.25
N GLY A 1102 7.72 -5.66 7.04
CA GLY A 1102 6.91 -6.71 6.44
C GLY A 1102 7.74 -7.74 5.67
N PRO A 1103 7.20 -8.92 5.32
CA PRO A 1103 7.93 -9.98 4.61
C PRO A 1103 8.30 -9.65 3.15
N ALA A 1104 7.80 -8.53 2.62
CA ALA A 1104 8.21 -8.02 1.31
C ALA A 1104 9.00 -6.71 1.38
N ASN A 1105 9.10 -6.11 2.57
CA ASN A 1105 9.70 -4.81 2.86
C ASN A 1105 10.40 -4.94 4.22
N ASN A 1106 11.67 -5.33 4.25
CA ASN A 1106 12.44 -5.32 5.48
C ASN A 1106 13.81 -4.69 5.27
N CYS A 1107 14.40 -4.26 6.39
CA CYS A 1107 15.66 -3.56 6.46
C CYS A 1107 16.80 -4.31 5.74
N SER A 1108 16.83 -5.65 5.84
CA SER A 1108 17.85 -6.49 5.19
C SER A 1108 17.70 -6.48 3.67
N GLN A 1109 16.47 -6.66 3.15
CA GLN A 1109 16.19 -6.63 1.72
C GLN A 1109 16.56 -5.27 1.11
N ASP A 1110 16.12 -4.18 1.74
CA ASP A 1110 16.33 -2.83 1.20
C ASP A 1110 17.79 -2.38 1.31
N SER A 1111 18.49 -2.75 2.40
CA SER A 1111 19.94 -2.55 2.53
C SER A 1111 20.70 -3.25 1.40
N ASN A 1112 20.35 -4.49 1.09
CA ASN A 1112 20.99 -5.26 0.01
C ASN A 1112 20.75 -4.68 -1.39
N GLN A 1113 19.65 -3.96 -1.61
CA GLN A 1113 19.44 -3.26 -2.89
C GLN A 1113 20.43 -2.12 -3.11
N ALA A 1114 20.86 -1.43 -2.04
CA ALA A 1114 21.90 -0.40 -2.15
C ALA A 1114 23.22 -0.98 -2.68
N LEU A 1115 23.59 -2.20 -2.26
CA LEU A 1115 24.76 -2.94 -2.74
C LEU A 1115 24.64 -3.28 -4.24
N PHE A 1116 23.50 -3.80 -4.70
CA PHE A 1116 23.36 -4.14 -6.13
C PHE A 1116 23.39 -2.90 -7.02
N ASN A 1117 22.73 -1.82 -6.60
CA ASN A 1117 22.69 -0.59 -7.38
C ASN A 1117 24.04 0.12 -7.45
N SER A 1118 24.84 0.11 -6.38
CA SER A 1118 26.19 0.69 -6.41
C SER A 1118 27.09 -0.05 -7.40
N LEU A 1119 27.08 -1.38 -7.36
CA LEU A 1119 27.86 -2.25 -8.26
C LEU A 1119 27.48 -2.06 -9.73
N ARG A 1120 26.18 -1.89 -10.04
CA ARG A 1120 25.75 -1.62 -11.42
C ARG A 1120 26.09 -0.21 -11.88
N ARG A 1121 25.87 0.80 -11.04
CA ARG A 1121 26.16 2.19 -11.39
C ARG A 1121 27.63 2.40 -11.68
N ILE A 1122 28.54 1.87 -10.86
CA ILE A 1122 29.97 2.02 -11.13
C ILE A 1122 30.40 1.32 -12.41
N GLN A 1123 29.84 0.14 -12.69
CA GLN A 1123 30.12 -0.56 -13.93
C GLN A 1123 29.58 0.22 -15.15
N GLN A 1124 28.34 0.69 -15.10
CA GLN A 1124 27.77 1.54 -16.15
C GLN A 1124 28.58 2.81 -16.34
N SER A 1125 29.01 3.46 -15.26
CA SER A 1125 29.85 4.66 -15.30
C SER A 1125 31.22 4.39 -15.94
N ILE A 1126 31.84 3.23 -15.67
CA ILE A 1126 33.10 2.85 -16.31
C ILE A 1126 32.88 2.51 -17.80
N GLU A 1127 31.77 1.85 -18.15
CA GLU A 1127 31.44 1.43 -19.51
C GLU A 1127 30.96 2.57 -20.42
N THR A 1128 30.22 3.55 -19.90
CA THR A 1128 29.61 4.64 -20.69
C THR A 1128 30.55 5.79 -20.99
N VAL A 1129 31.59 5.99 -20.18
CA VAL A 1129 32.52 7.12 -20.34
C VAL A 1129 33.48 6.88 -21.50
N ASP A 1130 33.74 5.63 -21.90
CA ASP A 1130 34.60 5.35 -23.05
C ASP A 1130 34.39 3.95 -23.68
N PRO A 1131 33.29 3.71 -24.44
CA PRO A 1131 33.03 2.41 -25.04
C PRO A 1131 34.10 1.97 -26.05
N GLU A 1132 34.77 2.93 -26.71
CA GLU A 1132 35.79 2.68 -27.73
C GLU A 1132 37.21 2.57 -27.13
N ASN A 1133 37.55 3.29 -26.04
CA ASN A 1133 38.85 3.13 -25.37
C ASN A 1133 38.83 2.30 -24.08
N LEU A 1134 37.72 1.73 -23.59
CA LEU A 1134 37.76 0.88 -22.40
C LEU A 1134 38.78 -0.26 -22.55
N GLN A 1135 38.82 -0.91 -23.71
CA GLN A 1135 39.84 -1.93 -24.02
C GLN A 1135 41.27 -1.36 -24.02
N GLN A 1136 41.45 -0.12 -24.48
CA GLN A 1136 42.74 0.57 -24.52
C GLN A 1136 43.19 1.08 -23.14
N TRP A 1137 42.25 1.53 -22.30
CA TRP A 1137 42.47 1.92 -20.91
C TRP A 1137 42.81 0.71 -20.04
N LEU A 1138 42.09 -0.41 -20.22
CA LEU A 1138 42.39 -1.69 -19.57
C LEU A 1138 43.74 -2.25 -20.04
N ALA A 1139 44.12 -2.03 -21.30
CA ALA A 1139 45.43 -2.43 -21.84
C ALA A 1139 46.59 -1.57 -21.33
N THR A 1140 46.35 -0.28 -21.03
CA THR A 1140 47.39 0.65 -20.54
C THR A 1140 47.55 0.64 -19.01
N HIS A 1141 46.56 0.14 -18.26
CA HIS A 1141 46.59 0.04 -16.79
C HIS A 1141 46.21 -1.38 -16.31
N PRO A 1142 47.11 -2.37 -16.45
CA PRO A 1142 46.79 -3.79 -16.23
C PRO A 1142 46.32 -4.11 -14.80
N GLU A 1143 46.86 -3.43 -13.77
CA GLU A 1143 46.44 -3.61 -12.38
C GLU A 1143 44.99 -3.14 -12.14
N LYS A 1144 44.62 -1.97 -12.69
CA LYS A 1144 43.24 -1.44 -12.62
C LYS A 1144 42.27 -2.32 -13.41
N ALA A 1145 42.74 -2.90 -14.51
CA ALA A 1145 41.95 -3.81 -15.32
C ALA A 1145 41.60 -5.10 -14.57
N GLU A 1146 42.55 -5.68 -13.85
CA GLU A 1146 42.29 -6.89 -13.08
C GLU A 1146 41.34 -6.61 -11.90
N ARG A 1147 41.52 -5.48 -11.20
CA ARG A 1147 40.58 -5.02 -10.17
C ARG A 1147 39.16 -4.84 -10.71
N TYR A 1148 39.01 -4.20 -11.87
CA TYR A 1148 37.70 -4.06 -12.51
C TYR A 1148 37.09 -5.42 -12.89
N ARG A 1149 37.86 -6.35 -13.46
CA ARG A 1149 37.38 -7.72 -13.75
C ARG A 1149 36.99 -8.47 -12.48
N GLN A 1150 37.69 -8.27 -11.37
CA GLN A 1150 37.35 -8.83 -10.07
C GLN A 1150 36.02 -8.24 -9.57
N LEU A 1151 35.80 -6.93 -9.71
CA LEU A 1151 34.54 -6.27 -9.37
C LEU A 1151 33.36 -6.81 -10.17
N VAL A 1152 33.51 -6.97 -11.49
CA VAL A 1152 32.45 -7.54 -12.35
C VAL A 1152 32.13 -8.98 -11.96
N ARG A 1153 33.15 -9.80 -11.66
CA ARG A 1153 32.95 -11.18 -11.17
C ARG A 1153 32.26 -11.20 -9.81
N LEU A 1154 32.68 -10.35 -8.88
CA LEU A 1154 32.07 -10.18 -7.56
C LEU A 1154 30.58 -9.83 -7.68
N ARG A 1155 30.24 -8.85 -8.53
CA ARG A 1155 28.85 -8.47 -8.81
C ARG A 1155 28.03 -9.66 -9.29
N ASN A 1156 28.50 -10.36 -10.31
CA ASN A 1156 27.78 -11.49 -10.89
C ASN A 1156 27.57 -12.63 -9.86
N ALA A 1157 28.55 -12.87 -8.99
CA ALA A 1157 28.44 -13.85 -7.91
C ALA A 1157 27.44 -13.43 -6.84
N LEU A 1158 27.47 -12.17 -6.39
CA LEU A 1158 26.52 -11.63 -5.43
C LEU A 1158 25.08 -11.67 -5.99
N GLU A 1159 24.88 -11.29 -7.25
CA GLU A 1159 23.57 -11.36 -7.91
C GLU A 1159 23.08 -12.80 -8.03
N GLY A 1160 23.94 -13.74 -8.45
CA GLY A 1160 23.58 -15.15 -8.58
C GLY A 1160 23.20 -15.83 -7.26
N GLU A 1161 23.88 -15.48 -6.16
CA GLU A 1161 23.64 -16.08 -4.85
C GLU A 1161 22.44 -15.46 -4.12
N LEU A 1162 22.23 -14.14 -4.24
CA LEU A 1162 21.21 -13.41 -3.49
C LEU A 1162 19.89 -13.20 -4.28
N GLN A 1163 19.90 -13.30 -5.62
CA GLN A 1163 18.72 -13.10 -6.49
C GLN A 1163 18.28 -14.39 -7.23
N THR A 1164 17.78 -15.38 -6.48
CA THR A 1164 17.48 -16.76 -6.93
C THR A 1164 16.62 -16.91 -8.21
N PHE A 1165 15.77 -15.94 -8.56
CA PHE A 1165 14.89 -15.98 -9.74
C PHE A 1165 15.14 -14.86 -10.76
N GLY A 1166 16.29 -14.17 -10.68
CA GLY A 1166 16.76 -13.27 -11.73
C GLY A 1166 15.89 -12.05 -12.05
N ARG A 1167 14.97 -11.66 -11.17
CA ARG A 1167 14.18 -10.42 -11.33
C ARG A 1167 14.39 -9.50 -10.15
N LEU A 1168 14.81 -8.28 -10.46
CA LEU A 1168 14.76 -7.16 -9.54
C LEU A 1168 13.31 -6.88 -9.15
N ARG A 1169 13.18 -6.34 -7.96
CA ARG A 1169 11.93 -5.73 -7.53
C ARG A 1169 11.66 -4.52 -8.45
N THR A 1170 10.58 -4.58 -9.23
CA THR A 1170 10.26 -3.58 -10.27
C THR A 1170 9.91 -2.20 -9.72
N ASP A 1171 9.60 -2.09 -8.43
CA ASP A 1171 9.37 -0.81 -7.74
C ASP A 1171 10.63 0.07 -7.72
N TRP A 1172 11.82 -0.53 -7.69
CA TRP A 1172 13.08 0.22 -7.76
C TRP A 1172 13.43 0.71 -9.17
N GLU A 1173 13.17 -0.09 -10.21
CA GLU A 1173 13.39 0.30 -11.62
C GLU A 1173 12.54 1.52 -12.01
N ASN A 1174 11.33 1.62 -11.45
CA ASN A 1174 10.38 2.70 -11.72
C ASN A 1174 10.42 3.85 -10.69
N ASN A 1175 11.34 3.80 -9.71
CA ASN A 1175 11.42 4.76 -8.61
C ASN A 1175 10.13 4.86 -7.74
N GLU A 1176 9.31 3.81 -7.74
CA GLU A 1176 8.02 3.68 -7.02
C GLU A 1176 8.22 2.97 -5.65
N TYR A 1177 8.80 3.65 -4.66
CA TYR A 1177 9.12 2.98 -3.40
C TYR A 1177 7.89 2.97 -2.48
N ASN A 1178 7.22 1.83 -2.39
CA ASN A 1178 6.05 1.68 -1.54
C ASN A 1178 6.47 1.29 -0.10
N LEU A 1179 7.31 2.12 0.54
CA LEU A 1179 7.88 1.88 1.88
C LEU A 1179 6.84 1.94 3.01
N GLY A 1180 5.72 2.63 2.78
CA GLY A 1180 4.57 2.66 3.69
C GLY A 1180 3.55 1.54 3.45
N SER A 1181 3.87 0.51 2.64
CA SER A 1181 2.94 -0.58 2.34
C SER A 1181 3.16 -1.82 3.20
N THR A 1182 2.11 -2.24 3.90
CA THR A 1182 2.12 -3.49 4.67
C THR A 1182 1.87 -4.69 3.75
N LEU A 1183 2.13 -5.91 4.23
CA LEU A 1183 1.70 -7.17 3.61
C LEU A 1183 0.28 -7.11 3.03
N GLU A 1184 -0.60 -6.39 3.70
CA GLU A 1184 -2.03 -6.33 3.45
C GLU A 1184 -2.40 -5.50 2.21
N ASP A 1185 -1.48 -4.69 1.70
CA ASP A 1185 -1.73 -3.80 0.55
C ASP A 1185 -1.65 -4.53 -0.79
N ALA A 1186 -0.79 -5.55 -0.88
CA ALA A 1186 -0.63 -6.38 -2.08
C ALA A 1186 -0.21 -7.82 -1.72
N PRO A 1187 -1.03 -8.60 -0.98
CA PRO A 1187 -0.61 -9.84 -0.31
C PRO A 1187 -0.03 -10.91 -1.24
N LEU A 1188 -0.59 -11.11 -2.43
CA LEU A 1188 -0.05 -12.08 -3.40
C LEU A 1188 1.26 -11.59 -4.03
N ARG A 1189 1.39 -10.30 -4.37
CA ARG A 1189 2.64 -9.71 -4.87
C ARG A 1189 3.71 -9.76 -3.78
N ASN A 1190 3.38 -9.34 -2.57
CA ASN A 1190 4.28 -9.29 -1.43
C ASN A 1190 4.73 -10.69 -1.00
N LEU A 1191 3.83 -11.69 -1.02
CA LEU A 1191 4.19 -13.09 -0.80
C LEU A 1191 5.12 -13.63 -1.89
N LEU A 1192 4.83 -13.36 -3.18
CA LEU A 1192 5.70 -13.76 -4.29
C LEU A 1192 7.08 -13.08 -4.24
N VAL A 1193 7.12 -11.80 -3.86
CA VAL A 1193 8.37 -11.04 -3.67
C VAL A 1193 9.16 -11.59 -2.48
N GLY A 1194 8.51 -11.87 -1.36
CA GLY A 1194 9.13 -12.49 -0.19
C GLY A 1194 9.70 -13.88 -0.50
N ILE A 1195 8.98 -14.72 -1.25
CA ILE A 1195 9.48 -16.02 -1.72
C ILE A 1195 10.65 -15.83 -2.70
N GLY A 1196 10.58 -14.84 -3.59
CA GLY A 1196 11.62 -14.57 -4.59
C GLY A 1196 12.95 -14.09 -4.00
N SER A 1197 12.93 -13.51 -2.80
CA SER A 1197 14.08 -12.89 -2.11
C SER A 1197 14.38 -13.53 -0.75
N TRP A 1198 14.01 -14.79 -0.54
CA TRP A 1198 14.13 -15.45 0.77
C TRP A 1198 15.54 -15.50 1.35
N ARG A 1199 16.59 -15.43 0.51
CA ARG A 1199 17.99 -15.39 0.95
C ARG A 1199 18.41 -14.05 1.56
N THR A 1200 17.69 -12.97 1.28
CA THR A 1200 17.89 -11.65 1.89
C THR A 1200 16.84 -11.31 2.95
N LEU A 1201 15.83 -12.18 3.14
CA LEU A 1201 14.82 -12.06 4.22
C LEU A 1201 15.42 -12.23 5.62
N LEU A 1202 16.38 -13.14 5.79
CA LEU A 1202 17.01 -13.45 7.08
C LEU A 1202 18.29 -12.62 7.26
N PRO A 1203 18.35 -11.70 8.24
CA PRO A 1203 19.48 -10.80 8.47
C PRO A 1203 20.85 -11.49 8.52
N ARG A 1204 21.00 -12.49 9.40
CA ARG A 1204 22.24 -13.25 9.55
C ARG A 1204 22.60 -14.03 8.28
N LYS A 1205 21.61 -14.65 7.63
CA LYS A 1205 21.85 -15.41 6.40
C LYS A 1205 22.37 -14.52 5.27
N ALA A 1206 21.85 -13.29 5.17
CA ALA A 1206 22.31 -12.31 4.19
C ALA A 1206 23.79 -11.97 4.44
N SER A 1207 24.13 -11.60 5.68
CA SER A 1207 25.51 -11.32 6.11
C SER A 1207 26.47 -12.49 5.81
N ASP A 1208 26.12 -13.69 6.25
CA ASP A 1208 26.90 -14.92 6.01
C ASP A 1208 27.11 -15.17 4.50
N THR A 1209 26.09 -14.92 3.70
CA THR A 1209 26.15 -15.17 2.24
C THR A 1209 27.04 -14.16 1.54
N ILE A 1210 26.91 -12.87 1.87
CA ILE A 1210 27.78 -11.82 1.34
C ILE A 1210 29.23 -12.13 1.69
N MET A 1211 29.50 -12.41 2.97
CA MET A 1211 30.86 -12.66 3.43
C MET A 1211 31.48 -13.91 2.76
N ARG A 1212 30.70 -14.98 2.58
CA ARG A 1212 31.15 -16.14 1.80
C ARG A 1212 31.59 -15.76 0.40
N VAL A 1213 30.85 -14.90 -0.29
CA VAL A 1213 31.20 -14.44 -1.65
C VAL A 1213 32.44 -13.56 -1.60
N PHE A 1214 32.54 -12.59 -0.69
CA PHE A 1214 33.76 -11.76 -0.54
C PHE A 1214 35.02 -12.61 -0.27
N LEU A 1215 34.94 -13.63 0.59
CA LEU A 1215 36.06 -14.55 0.84
C LEU A 1215 36.45 -15.36 -0.42
N GLN A 1216 35.50 -15.70 -1.31
CA GLN A 1216 35.83 -16.37 -2.58
C GLN A 1216 36.66 -15.49 -3.52
N TYR A 1217 36.60 -14.16 -3.35
CA TYR A 1217 37.36 -13.19 -4.12
C TYR A 1217 38.55 -12.62 -3.32
N ASN A 1218 39.08 -13.37 -2.35
CA ASN A 1218 40.26 -13.02 -1.55
C ASN A 1218 40.13 -11.72 -0.74
N ALA A 1219 38.92 -11.37 -0.30
CA ALA A 1219 38.77 -10.28 0.66
C ALA A 1219 39.40 -10.63 2.01
N ALA A 1220 40.03 -9.65 2.65
CA ALA A 1220 40.37 -9.72 4.07
C ALA A 1220 39.17 -9.25 4.90
N ALA A 1221 39.00 -9.78 6.11
CA ALA A 1221 37.92 -9.34 6.99
C ALA A 1221 38.31 -9.31 8.46
N TRP A 1222 37.80 -8.33 9.19
CA TRP A 1222 37.91 -8.22 10.64
C TRP A 1222 36.55 -8.45 11.27
N VAL A 1223 36.42 -9.48 12.09
CA VAL A 1223 35.17 -9.81 12.79
C VAL A 1223 35.27 -9.29 14.22
N LEU A 1224 34.41 -8.32 14.53
CA LEU A 1224 34.31 -7.63 15.81
C LEU A 1224 33.01 -8.04 16.48
N CYS A 1225 33.08 -8.80 17.57
CA CYS A 1225 31.91 -9.22 18.32
C CYS A 1225 31.87 -8.56 19.69
N THR A 1226 30.71 -8.03 20.07
CA THR A 1226 30.43 -7.58 21.44
C THR A 1226 29.30 -8.40 22.02
N ASN A 1227 29.39 -8.76 23.29
CA ASN A 1227 28.38 -9.59 23.91
C ASN A 1227 27.95 -9.02 25.26
N GLN A 1228 26.95 -8.13 25.23
CA GLN A 1228 26.39 -7.46 26.41
C GLN A 1228 27.49 -6.86 27.30
N ILE A 1229 28.15 -5.82 26.78
CA ILE A 1229 29.36 -5.24 27.37
C ILE A 1229 29.08 -4.00 28.20
N GLY A 1230 29.96 -3.71 29.16
CA GLY A 1230 29.82 -2.62 30.12
C GLY A 1230 30.01 -3.18 31.53
N GLY A 1231 29.02 -2.95 32.39
CA GLY A 1231 28.87 -3.62 33.68
C GLY A 1231 28.20 -4.99 33.59
N ASP A 1232 27.92 -5.56 34.76
CA ASP A 1232 27.25 -6.84 34.97
C ASP A 1232 25.73 -6.64 35.14
N ASP A 1233 24.91 -7.37 34.38
CA ASP A 1233 23.45 -7.40 34.50
C ASP A 1233 22.99 -8.86 34.50
N PRO A 1234 22.73 -9.49 35.67
CA PRO A 1234 22.43 -10.92 35.73
C PRO A 1234 21.05 -11.29 35.15
N ASP A 1235 20.17 -10.34 34.84
CA ASP A 1235 18.78 -10.61 34.45
C ASP A 1235 18.56 -10.74 32.93
N ILE A 1236 19.59 -10.46 32.13
CA ILE A 1236 19.57 -10.61 30.67
C ILE A 1236 20.51 -11.72 30.19
N GLU A 1237 20.15 -12.37 29.11
CA GLU A 1237 20.99 -13.39 28.43
C GLU A 1237 20.99 -13.12 26.92
N ALA A 1238 21.99 -13.64 26.21
CA ALA A 1238 22.20 -13.34 24.80
C ALA A 1238 21.59 -14.43 23.88
N ILE A 1239 20.81 -14.01 22.87
CA ILE A 1239 20.23 -14.92 21.87
C ILE A 1239 20.89 -14.69 20.51
N ALA A 1240 21.39 -15.76 19.88
CA ALA A 1240 21.86 -15.67 18.50
C ALA A 1240 20.70 -15.45 17.50
N PRO A 1241 20.86 -14.60 16.48
CA PRO A 1241 19.88 -14.50 15.40
C PRO A 1241 19.88 -15.77 14.53
N MET A 1242 18.71 -16.13 14.01
CA MET A 1242 18.50 -17.33 13.22
C MET A 1242 19.25 -17.26 11.88
N THR A 1243 19.89 -18.37 11.50
CA THR A 1243 20.44 -18.60 10.16
C THR A 1243 20.08 -20.02 9.69
N LEU A 1244 19.97 -20.22 8.36
CA LEU A 1244 19.61 -21.51 7.72
C LEU A 1244 20.83 -22.26 7.17
#